data_AF-A0A9P4PLX9-F1
#
_entry.id   AF-A0A9P4PLX9-F1
#
_cell.length_a   1.000
_cell.length_b   1.000
_cell.length_c   1.000
_cell.angle_alpha   90.00
_cell.angle_beta   90.00
_cell.angle_gamma   90.00
#
_symmetry.space_group_name_H-M   'P 1'
#
loop_
_entity.id
_entity.type
_entity.pdbx_description
1 polymer ?
#
loop_
_entity_poly.entity_id
_entity_poly.type
_entity_poly.pdbx_seq_one_letter_code
_entity_poly.pdbx_strand_id
1 'polypeptide(L)'
;MPPKRPTLVSTSTSSPHSSLMSPLFPPRPGLDADPRKNVSFRRNSNDPPMEQIISEASPLMRPRLSEDMDELHKVISPIDSEDWQGDYDQDETKSSFFLFLLTLGGLGLQIGWSVETSNGSPYLLSLGLSKSMLALVWIAGPLSGALVQPYVGMKSDNCRISWGKRRPFIVGGAAATIVSLMVLAWAAELMGGFLGIFGADREGEFVKTSIMLFAVLFVYVLDFAINVIQAGIRAYIVDVAPTHQQEAANAWMIRASGVGNILGYLAGKADLPRYFPFFGSSQFKVLCAIACIIMAITVGISCVCVSERDPSFEGPPTPQEGLLHFFSSLARSVRSLPLQIKKVCQVQFLAWIGWFPFLFYITTYIGDLYFDQEYEKNPNMTDDQITDVLEEGTRVGTGALLIFAVTTFAASVVLPFIIPPTYTAPKAAGGATTPMTPMTPGTPGGLAGSGYFSLKETSRSSRHSKSLLARLAEYSTVFQIQSLTLRRGWFISHLMFAALMVATFFVRGTTSATVLVGLIGIPWALTNWAPFALLSSEISKRDSMRRGLLRPDPSDREASRIAAGEDDAAETGADQAGVILGIHNVAIAAPQVIATLFSSVIFRLLQKPRGTPGDNSVAWVLRFGGCCALVAAWLTLRVAEEKEDADEPIYRRRRPS
;
A
#
# COMPACT_ATOMS: atom_id res chain seq x y z
N MET A 1 -68.72 9.87 -21.66
CA MET A 1 -69.76 9.02 -21.03
C MET A 1 -69.07 7.90 -20.23
N PRO A 2 -69.75 7.27 -19.25
CA PRO A 2 -69.19 6.23 -18.34
C PRO A 2 -69.40 4.80 -18.94
N PRO A 3 -69.23 3.61 -18.28
CA PRO A 3 -69.61 3.15 -16.91
C PRO A 3 -68.40 2.74 -16.01
N LYS A 4 -68.44 2.61 -14.67
CA LYS A 4 -69.24 1.82 -13.67
C LYS A 4 -68.88 0.31 -13.53
N ARG A 5 -68.92 -0.17 -12.27
CA ARG A 5 -68.88 -1.61 -11.83
C ARG A 5 -70.09 -2.41 -12.35
N PRO A 6 -70.02 -3.76 -12.43
CA PRO A 6 -70.37 -4.67 -11.29
C PRO A 6 -69.16 -5.49 -10.77
N THR A 7 -69.11 -6.32 -9.70
CA THR A 7 -69.99 -6.81 -8.59
C THR A 7 -70.85 -8.09 -8.74
N LEU A 8 -70.72 -9.02 -7.75
CA LEU A 8 -71.49 -10.27 -7.54
C LEU A 8 -71.11 -11.42 -8.53
N VAL A 9 -71.23 -12.73 -8.23
CA VAL A 9 -72.12 -13.51 -7.31
C VAL A 9 -71.35 -14.57 -6.48
N SER A 10 -72.03 -15.14 -5.46
CA SER A 10 -71.73 -16.16 -4.41
C SER A 10 -71.01 -17.48 -4.84
N THR A 11 -70.73 -18.49 -4.00
CA THR A 11 -71.27 -19.02 -2.70
C THR A 11 -70.16 -19.89 -2.02
N SER A 12 -70.17 -20.41 -0.79
CA SER A 12 -71.24 -20.85 0.15
C SER A 12 -70.77 -21.00 1.61
N THR A 13 -71.71 -20.84 2.57
CA THR A 13 -71.89 -21.52 3.91
C THR A 13 -70.70 -22.21 4.62
N SER A 14 -70.55 -22.16 5.96
CA SER A 14 -71.60 -22.15 7.01
C SER A 14 -71.17 -21.51 8.37
N SER A 15 -72.16 -21.36 9.28
CA SER A 15 -72.07 -21.01 10.72
C SER A 15 -73.27 -21.72 11.43
N PRO A 16 -73.41 -21.86 12.77
CA PRO A 16 -73.32 -20.84 13.85
C PRO A 16 -72.39 -21.28 15.05
N HIS A 17 -72.15 -20.52 16.14
CA HIS A 17 -73.08 -19.97 17.14
C HIS A 17 -72.56 -18.80 18.02
N SER A 18 -73.49 -17.85 18.28
CA SER A 18 -73.71 -17.00 19.49
C SER A 18 -72.85 -17.23 20.75
N SER A 19 -72.45 -16.21 21.52
CA SER A 19 -73.34 -15.23 22.22
C SER A 19 -72.66 -13.89 22.66
N LEU A 20 -73.39 -12.98 23.34
CA LEU A 20 -73.01 -11.60 23.76
C LEU A 20 -72.61 -11.54 25.27
N MET A 21 -72.11 -10.48 25.94
CA MET A 21 -72.12 -8.99 25.86
C MET A 21 -70.72 -8.42 26.25
N SER A 22 -70.26 -7.15 26.14
CA SER A 22 -70.76 -5.75 26.27
C SER A 22 -71.06 -5.24 27.70
N PRO A 23 -70.78 -3.96 28.10
CA PRO A 23 -69.75 -2.98 27.64
C PRO A 23 -69.10 -2.11 28.79
N LEU A 24 -68.32 -1.04 28.45
CA LEU A 24 -68.09 0.28 29.16
C LEU A 24 -66.65 0.77 29.51
N PHE A 25 -66.52 2.11 29.52
CA PHE A 25 -65.41 3.05 29.88
C PHE A 25 -66.02 4.12 30.86
N PRO A 26 -65.36 5.21 31.39
CA PRO A 26 -63.99 5.75 31.21
C PRO A 26 -63.10 5.96 32.51
N PRO A 27 -62.75 7.16 33.08
CA PRO A 27 -61.32 7.53 33.31
C PRO A 27 -60.87 8.04 34.73
N ARG A 28 -59.53 8.28 34.87
CA ARG A 28 -58.68 9.08 35.83
C ARG A 28 -59.39 9.97 36.91
N PRO A 29 -58.81 10.26 38.13
CA PRO A 29 -57.37 10.55 38.42
C PRO A 29 -56.80 10.28 39.87
N GLY A 30 -55.52 10.64 40.15
CA GLY A 30 -55.12 11.42 41.35
C GLY A 30 -54.42 10.81 42.60
N LEU A 31 -53.22 11.34 42.91
CA LEU A 31 -52.49 11.54 44.22
C LEU A 31 -52.05 10.40 45.18
N ASP A 32 -50.83 10.64 45.73
CA ASP A 32 -50.21 10.38 47.05
C ASP A 32 -50.24 9.01 47.78
N ALA A 33 -49.05 8.41 47.99
CA ALA A 33 -48.40 8.18 49.32
C ALA A 33 -47.25 7.14 49.28
N ASP A 34 -46.14 7.39 49.99
CA ASP A 34 -45.10 6.41 50.39
C ASP A 34 -45.06 6.35 51.93
N PRO A 35 -44.92 5.17 52.56
CA PRO A 35 -43.61 4.85 53.13
C PRO A 35 -43.19 3.36 53.13
N ARG A 36 -41.96 3.10 52.68
CA ARG A 36 -40.99 2.09 53.17
C ARG A 36 -41.35 0.59 53.06
N LYS A 37 -40.49 -0.19 52.40
CA LYS A 37 -40.25 -1.61 52.74
C LYS A 37 -38.77 -2.00 52.69
N ASN A 38 -38.27 -2.55 53.79
CA ASN A 38 -36.99 -3.24 53.85
C ASN A 38 -37.12 -4.64 53.24
N VAL A 39 -36.08 -5.14 52.55
CA VAL A 39 -35.86 -6.58 52.35
C VAL A 39 -34.37 -6.86 52.57
N SER A 40 -34.05 -7.90 53.34
CA SER A 40 -32.68 -8.29 53.71
C SER A 40 -32.18 -9.50 52.94
N PHE A 41 -30.85 -9.62 52.85
CA PHE A 41 -30.15 -10.71 52.14
C PHE A 41 -30.45 -12.10 52.73
N ARG A 42 -30.46 -13.11 51.86
CA ARG A 42 -30.11 -14.49 52.24
C ARG A 42 -29.16 -15.11 51.22
N ARG A 43 -27.95 -15.43 51.68
CA ARG A 43 -26.90 -16.12 50.91
C ARG A 43 -27.20 -17.63 50.86
N ASN A 44 -26.96 -18.25 49.71
CA ASN A 44 -26.89 -19.71 49.59
C ASN A 44 -25.48 -20.09 49.13
N SER A 45 -24.95 -21.21 49.62
CA SER A 45 -23.56 -21.62 49.40
C SER A 45 -23.50 -23.04 48.87
N ASN A 46 -22.89 -23.23 47.69
CA ASN A 46 -22.22 -24.46 47.23
C ASN A 46 -21.66 -24.23 45.82
N ASP A 47 -20.39 -23.81 45.73
CA ASP A 47 -19.53 -23.97 44.55
C ASP A 47 -18.06 -24.09 45.04
N PRO A 48 -17.23 -24.92 44.39
CA PRO A 48 -15.83 -25.15 44.80
C PRO A 48 -14.89 -24.01 44.35
N PRO A 49 -13.73 -23.82 45.01
CA PRO A 49 -12.78 -22.78 44.63
C PRO A 49 -12.06 -23.13 43.32
N MET A 50 -12.03 -22.18 42.39
CA MET A 50 -11.15 -22.24 41.21
C MET A 50 -9.83 -21.56 41.55
N GLU A 51 -8.72 -22.29 41.48
CA GLU A 51 -7.39 -21.77 41.84
C GLU A 51 -6.91 -20.68 40.86
N GLN A 52 -6.23 -19.67 41.40
CA GLN A 52 -5.56 -18.64 40.62
C GLN A 52 -4.30 -19.20 39.94
N ILE A 53 -4.34 -19.36 38.61
CA ILE A 53 -3.11 -19.51 37.81
C ILE A 53 -2.83 -18.18 37.11
N ILE A 54 -2.25 -17.25 37.87
CA ILE A 54 -1.71 -15.99 37.36
C ILE A 54 -0.36 -16.29 36.69
N SER A 55 -0.16 -15.85 35.44
CA SER A 55 1.12 -15.95 34.75
C SER A 55 1.66 -14.54 34.44
N GLU A 56 2.31 -13.96 35.45
CA GLU A 56 2.95 -12.64 35.36
C GLU A 56 4.33 -12.75 34.68
N ALA A 57 4.44 -12.26 33.45
CA ALA A 57 5.70 -12.29 32.69
C ALA A 57 5.89 -11.09 31.73
N SER A 58 5.56 -9.86 32.17
CA SER A 58 5.93 -8.63 31.43
C SER A 58 6.17 -7.44 32.37
N PRO A 59 7.37 -6.84 32.40
CA PRO A 59 7.78 -5.88 33.44
C PRO A 59 7.33 -4.42 33.19
N LEU A 60 6.35 -4.16 32.31
CA LEU A 60 5.99 -2.82 31.85
C LEU A 60 4.51 -2.42 32.04
N MET A 61 3.72 -3.20 32.77
CA MET A 61 2.35 -2.83 33.17
C MET A 61 2.21 -2.92 34.69
N ARG A 62 1.59 -1.91 35.32
CA ARG A 62 1.11 -1.99 36.71
C ARG A 62 -0.37 -2.35 36.71
N PRO A 63 -0.86 -3.14 37.70
CA PRO A 63 -2.28 -3.44 37.81
C PRO A 63 -3.08 -2.17 38.18
N ARG A 64 -4.27 -2.02 37.59
CA ARG A 64 -5.32 -1.16 38.15
C ARG A 64 -6.10 -1.99 39.18
N LEU A 65 -6.17 -1.52 40.42
CA LEU A 65 -7.15 -2.00 41.40
C LEU A 65 -8.50 -1.34 41.11
N SER A 66 -9.58 -2.10 41.27
CA SER A 66 -10.95 -1.64 41.06
C SER A 66 -11.86 -2.10 42.20
N GLU A 67 -11.76 -1.41 43.34
CA GLU A 67 -12.70 -1.48 44.46
C GLU A 67 -12.96 -0.05 44.98
N ASP A 68 -14.18 0.18 45.45
CA ASP A 68 -14.70 1.36 46.15
C ASP A 68 -14.52 2.76 45.53
N MET A 69 -15.49 3.16 44.68
CA MET A 69 -16.27 4.41 44.86
C MET A 69 -17.67 4.26 44.20
N ASP A 70 -18.72 4.76 44.87
CA ASP A 70 -20.12 4.32 44.68
C ASP A 70 -20.92 4.88 43.47
N GLU A 71 -21.99 4.15 43.12
CA GLU A 71 -23.01 4.49 42.11
C GLU A 71 -23.93 5.69 42.46
N LEU A 72 -23.44 6.76 43.10
CA LEU A 72 -24.29 7.83 43.66
C LEU A 72 -24.15 9.21 42.98
N HIS A 73 -23.82 9.26 41.68
CA HIS A 73 -23.76 10.53 40.90
C HIS A 73 -24.49 10.50 39.54
N LYS A 74 -25.23 9.42 39.21
CA LYS A 74 -25.95 9.29 37.92
C LYS A 74 -27.39 9.83 37.90
N VAL A 75 -27.84 10.51 38.95
CA VAL A 75 -29.19 11.08 39.05
C VAL A 75 -29.11 12.50 39.64
N ILE A 76 -29.83 13.44 39.03
CA ILE A 76 -29.91 14.88 39.38
C ILE A 76 -28.73 15.75 38.91
N SER A 77 -28.78 16.21 37.65
CA SER A 77 -28.60 17.64 37.32
C SER A 77 -29.23 17.95 35.95
N PRO A 78 -30.01 19.04 35.79
CA PRO A 78 -30.55 19.47 34.50
C PRO A 78 -29.87 20.73 33.94
N ILE A 79 -29.35 20.63 32.71
CA ILE A 79 -28.87 21.74 31.86
C ILE A 79 -27.53 22.39 32.32
N ASP A 80 -26.69 22.74 31.34
CA ASP A 80 -25.40 23.45 31.44
C ASP A 80 -24.31 22.86 32.38
N SER A 81 -23.57 21.87 31.88
CA SER A 81 -22.16 21.63 32.25
C SER A 81 -21.35 21.06 31.07
N GLU A 82 -20.10 21.50 30.91
CA GLU A 82 -19.23 21.16 29.76
C GLU A 82 -18.49 19.80 29.88
N ASP A 83 -19.00 18.89 30.72
CA ASP A 83 -18.32 17.64 31.10
C ASP A 83 -18.58 16.47 30.13
N TRP A 84 -18.38 16.70 28.83
CA TRP A 84 -18.16 15.63 27.84
C TRP A 84 -16.68 15.20 27.79
N GLN A 85 -16.05 15.09 28.97
CA GLN A 85 -14.81 14.32 29.14
C GLN A 85 -15.16 12.82 29.15
N GLY A 86 -15.59 12.32 28.00
CA GLY A 86 -15.54 10.89 27.73
C GLY A 86 -14.09 10.41 27.89
N ASP A 87 -13.92 9.23 28.49
CA ASP A 87 -12.61 8.65 28.81
C ASP A 87 -11.89 8.23 27.52
N TYR A 88 -11.33 9.23 26.84
CA TYR A 88 -10.38 9.03 25.76
C TYR A 88 -9.12 8.42 26.37
N ASP A 89 -9.01 7.09 26.28
CA ASP A 89 -7.75 6.37 26.38
C ASP A 89 -6.69 7.17 25.62
N GLN A 90 -5.79 7.83 26.35
CA GLN A 90 -4.67 8.54 25.74
C GLN A 90 -3.71 7.48 25.23
N ASP A 91 -3.93 7.00 23.99
CA ASP A 91 -3.08 6.04 23.28
C ASP A 91 -1.62 6.40 23.53
N GLU A 92 -0.96 5.70 24.45
CA GLU A 92 0.31 6.20 24.96
C GLU A 92 1.31 6.34 23.81
N THR A 93 2.02 7.46 23.77
CA THR A 93 3.02 7.73 22.72
C THR A 93 4.06 6.61 22.68
N LYS A 94 3.91 5.66 21.75
CA LYS A 94 4.82 4.52 21.64
C LYS A 94 6.21 4.99 21.19
N SER A 95 7.23 4.23 21.58
CA SER A 95 8.63 4.55 21.26
C SER A 95 8.92 4.43 19.77
N SER A 96 9.82 5.23 19.23
CA SER A 96 10.29 5.08 17.84
C SER A 96 10.92 3.70 17.57
N PHE A 97 11.44 3.03 18.60
CA PHE A 97 11.90 1.64 18.49
C PHE A 97 10.73 0.64 18.35
N PHE A 98 9.61 0.86 19.02
CA PHE A 98 8.39 0.08 18.84
C PHE A 98 7.82 0.28 17.43
N LEU A 99 7.80 1.51 16.92
CA LEU A 99 7.40 1.79 15.53
C LEU A 99 8.34 1.11 14.52
N PHE A 100 9.65 1.08 14.78
CA PHE A 100 10.59 0.31 13.96
C PHE A 100 10.26 -1.19 13.96
N LEU A 101 10.05 -1.82 15.13
CA LEU A 101 9.67 -3.24 15.24
C LEU A 101 8.33 -3.57 14.56
N LEU A 102 7.33 -2.69 14.68
CA LEU A 102 6.04 -2.77 13.97
C LEU A 102 6.24 -2.79 12.44
N THR A 103 7.17 -1.99 11.93
CA THR A 103 7.49 -1.94 10.48
C THR A 103 8.50 -2.98 10.02
N LEU A 104 9.11 -3.75 10.91
CA LEU A 104 10.26 -4.61 10.61
C LEU A 104 9.95 -5.70 9.59
N GLY A 105 8.75 -6.29 9.63
CA GLY A 105 8.29 -7.25 8.61
C GLY A 105 8.29 -6.67 7.18
N GLY A 106 8.16 -5.34 7.04
CA GLY A 106 8.26 -4.64 5.77
C GLY A 106 9.66 -4.66 5.16
N LEU A 107 10.72 -4.78 5.97
CA LEU A 107 12.09 -4.96 5.49
C LEU A 107 12.25 -6.35 4.84
N GLY A 108 11.71 -7.40 5.47
CA GLY A 108 11.68 -8.75 4.89
C GLY A 108 10.87 -8.79 3.58
N LEU A 109 9.71 -8.14 3.56
CA LEU A 109 8.85 -8.03 2.39
C LEU A 109 9.59 -7.42 1.18
N GLN A 110 10.32 -6.32 1.37
CA GLN A 110 11.09 -5.73 0.27
C GLN A 110 12.30 -6.57 -0.15
N ILE A 111 12.90 -7.35 0.75
CA ILE A 111 13.94 -8.30 0.33
C ILE A 111 13.33 -9.35 -0.61
N GLY A 112 12.12 -9.85 -0.33
CA GLY A 112 11.35 -10.67 -1.27
C GLY A 112 11.19 -10.02 -2.66
N TRP A 113 10.60 -8.82 -2.71
CA TRP A 113 10.47 -8.04 -3.95
C TRP A 113 11.81 -7.78 -4.66
N SER A 114 12.91 -7.61 -3.92
CA SER A 114 14.24 -7.37 -4.50
C SER A 114 14.83 -8.60 -5.19
N VAL A 115 14.54 -9.81 -4.70
CA VAL A 115 14.94 -11.07 -5.36
C VAL A 115 14.13 -11.27 -6.63
N GLU A 116 12.83 -11.01 -6.56
CA GLU A 116 11.90 -11.15 -7.68
C GLU A 116 12.21 -10.17 -8.82
N THR A 117 12.35 -8.87 -8.52
CA THR A 117 12.67 -7.82 -9.51
C THR A 117 14.07 -7.93 -10.10
N SER A 118 15.05 -8.47 -9.36
CA SER A 118 16.41 -8.62 -9.89
C SER A 118 16.65 -9.93 -10.63
N ASN A 119 16.23 -11.06 -10.05
CA ASN A 119 16.58 -12.40 -10.51
C ASN A 119 15.39 -13.21 -11.08
N GLY A 120 14.14 -12.83 -10.82
CA GLY A 120 12.96 -13.58 -11.29
C GLY A 120 12.89 -13.72 -12.82
N SER A 121 13.12 -12.63 -13.56
CA SER A 121 13.14 -12.66 -15.02
C SER A 121 14.31 -13.49 -15.59
N PRO A 122 15.58 -13.24 -15.20
CA PRO A 122 16.71 -14.10 -15.59
C PRO A 122 16.50 -15.60 -15.28
N TYR A 123 15.92 -15.94 -14.12
CA TYR A 123 15.68 -17.32 -13.70
C TYR A 123 14.61 -18.02 -14.53
N LEU A 124 13.46 -17.38 -14.76
CA LEU A 124 12.43 -17.94 -15.65
C LEU A 124 12.97 -18.14 -17.08
N LEU A 125 13.81 -17.23 -17.57
CA LEU A 125 14.50 -17.39 -18.85
C LEU A 125 15.56 -18.51 -18.85
N SER A 126 16.14 -18.91 -17.70
CA SER A 126 17.11 -20.01 -17.63
C SER A 126 16.44 -21.38 -17.50
N LEU A 127 15.20 -21.44 -17.04
CA LEU A 127 14.32 -22.62 -17.15
C LEU A 127 13.80 -22.86 -18.59
N GLY A 128 14.07 -21.94 -19.53
CA GLY A 128 13.73 -22.09 -20.95
C GLY A 128 12.53 -21.27 -21.44
N LEU A 129 11.92 -20.41 -20.60
CA LEU A 129 10.84 -19.54 -21.08
C LEU A 129 11.37 -18.53 -22.12
N SER A 130 10.55 -18.22 -23.13
CA SER A 130 10.80 -17.08 -24.01
C SER A 130 10.42 -15.76 -23.33
N LYS A 131 11.05 -14.65 -23.73
CA LYS A 131 10.71 -13.30 -23.22
C LYS A 131 9.22 -12.98 -23.45
N SER A 132 8.61 -13.48 -24.53
CA SER A 132 7.17 -13.39 -24.80
C SER A 132 6.28 -14.16 -23.82
N MET A 133 6.71 -15.32 -23.30
CA MET A 133 5.96 -16.07 -22.28
C MET A 133 6.20 -15.49 -20.88
N LEU A 134 7.45 -15.11 -20.57
CA LEU A 134 7.81 -14.38 -19.35
C LEU A 134 6.90 -13.16 -19.12
N ALA A 135 6.65 -12.37 -20.17
CA ALA A 135 5.76 -11.22 -20.08
C ALA A 135 4.30 -11.56 -19.74
N LEU A 136 3.84 -12.79 -20.02
CA LEU A 136 2.51 -13.26 -19.59
C LEU A 136 2.51 -13.80 -18.15
N VAL A 137 3.63 -14.41 -17.70
CA VAL A 137 3.79 -14.85 -16.30
C VAL A 137 3.63 -13.66 -15.35
N TRP A 138 4.25 -12.53 -15.69
CA TRP A 138 4.17 -11.28 -14.93
C TRP A 138 2.77 -10.62 -14.91
N ILE A 139 1.73 -11.24 -15.46
CA ILE A 139 0.33 -10.87 -15.19
C ILE A 139 -0.08 -11.27 -13.76
N ALA A 140 0.68 -12.17 -13.09
CA ALA A 140 0.46 -12.58 -11.71
C ALA A 140 0.39 -11.40 -10.72
N GLY A 141 1.39 -10.51 -10.67
CA GLY A 141 1.45 -9.37 -9.74
C GLY A 141 0.36 -8.31 -9.90
N PRO A 142 0.03 -7.89 -11.14
CA PRO A 142 -1.13 -7.05 -11.39
C PRO A 142 -2.45 -7.70 -10.92
N LEU A 143 -2.61 -9.00 -11.16
CA LEU A 143 -3.80 -9.77 -10.81
C LEU A 143 -3.91 -10.00 -9.29
N SER A 144 -2.79 -10.29 -8.63
CA SER A 144 -2.70 -10.48 -7.18
C SER A 144 -2.92 -9.16 -6.44
N GLY A 145 -2.31 -8.07 -6.90
CA GLY A 145 -2.52 -6.73 -6.38
C GLY A 145 -3.98 -6.29 -6.45
N ALA A 146 -4.67 -6.58 -7.56
CA ALA A 146 -6.08 -6.24 -7.77
C ALA A 146 -7.05 -7.13 -6.97
N LEU A 147 -6.81 -8.44 -6.86
CA LEU A 147 -7.77 -9.40 -6.27
C LEU A 147 -7.45 -9.80 -4.82
N VAL A 148 -6.17 -10.03 -4.50
CA VAL A 148 -5.74 -10.57 -3.20
C VAL A 148 -5.77 -9.49 -2.14
N GLN A 149 -5.30 -8.26 -2.43
CA GLN A 149 -5.26 -7.19 -1.43
C GLN A 149 -6.66 -6.87 -0.84
N PRO A 150 -7.74 -6.68 -1.65
CA PRO A 150 -9.08 -6.45 -1.10
C PRO A 150 -9.67 -7.68 -0.39
N TYR A 151 -9.45 -8.89 -0.92
CA TYR A 151 -9.93 -10.13 -0.31
C TYR A 151 -9.30 -10.37 1.07
N VAL A 152 -7.98 -10.16 1.19
CA VAL A 152 -7.24 -10.25 2.47
C VAL A 152 -7.68 -9.17 3.44
N GLY A 153 -7.99 -7.95 2.98
CA GLY A 153 -8.64 -6.91 3.78
C GLY A 153 -9.94 -7.43 4.41
N MET A 154 -10.98 -7.64 3.60
CA MET A 154 -12.31 -8.08 4.07
C MET A 154 -12.27 -9.36 4.93
N LYS A 155 -11.37 -10.30 4.62
CA LYS A 155 -11.24 -11.56 5.36
C LYS A 155 -10.47 -11.41 6.68
N SER A 156 -9.47 -10.53 6.74
CA SER A 156 -8.78 -10.21 8.00
C SER A 156 -9.62 -9.30 8.90
N ASP A 157 -10.43 -8.40 8.35
CA ASP A 157 -11.32 -7.54 9.15
C ASP A 157 -12.36 -8.32 9.97
N ASN A 158 -12.76 -9.49 9.48
CA ASN A 158 -13.68 -10.40 10.16
C ASN A 158 -12.96 -11.53 10.94
N CYS A 159 -11.64 -11.42 11.13
CA CYS A 159 -10.88 -12.38 11.94
C CYS A 159 -11.11 -12.13 13.44
N ARG A 160 -11.27 -13.20 14.20
CA ARG A 160 -11.57 -13.22 15.65
C ARG A 160 -10.70 -14.25 16.38
N ILE A 161 -9.44 -14.38 15.97
CA ILE A 161 -8.45 -15.26 16.60
C ILE A 161 -7.71 -14.45 17.67
N SER A 162 -7.56 -15.00 18.88
CA SER A 162 -6.90 -14.33 20.02
C SER A 162 -5.43 -13.94 19.78
N TRP A 163 -4.79 -14.54 18.77
CA TRP A 163 -3.45 -14.14 18.32
C TRP A 163 -3.42 -12.80 17.57
N GLY A 164 -4.58 -12.23 17.22
CA GLY A 164 -4.71 -10.97 16.49
C GLY A 164 -5.54 -11.11 15.21
N LYS A 165 -6.01 -9.97 14.70
CA LYS A 165 -6.89 -9.83 13.53
C LYS A 165 -6.08 -9.87 12.23
N ARG A 166 -4.90 -9.25 12.20
CA ARG A 166 -3.99 -9.19 11.04
C ARG A 166 -2.87 -10.22 11.11
N ARG A 167 -2.29 -10.48 12.29
CA ARG A 167 -1.12 -11.39 12.44
C ARG A 167 -1.27 -12.75 11.70
N PRO A 168 -2.41 -13.48 11.76
CA PRO A 168 -2.54 -14.78 11.09
C PRO A 168 -2.35 -14.71 9.57
N PHE A 169 -2.75 -13.60 8.94
CA PHE A 169 -2.60 -13.39 7.49
C PHE A 169 -1.17 -13.01 7.12
N ILE A 170 -0.51 -12.19 7.94
CA ILE A 170 0.90 -11.84 7.77
C ILE A 170 1.78 -13.09 7.87
N VAL A 171 1.59 -13.91 8.91
CA VAL A 171 2.37 -15.14 9.12
C VAL A 171 2.04 -16.21 8.08
N GLY A 172 0.76 -16.38 7.71
CA GLY A 172 0.35 -17.30 6.64
C GLY A 172 0.93 -16.91 5.27
N GLY A 173 0.91 -15.61 4.94
CA GLY A 173 1.54 -15.06 3.74
C GLY A 173 3.06 -15.22 3.75
N ALA A 174 3.71 -14.99 4.90
CA ALA A 174 5.16 -15.18 5.06
C ALA A 174 5.56 -16.65 4.88
N ALA A 175 4.84 -17.59 5.49
CA ALA A 175 5.06 -19.01 5.31
C ALA A 175 4.86 -19.45 3.85
N ALA A 176 3.77 -19.00 3.19
CA ALA A 176 3.52 -19.29 1.78
C ALA A 176 4.61 -18.68 0.85
N THR A 177 5.10 -17.48 1.16
CA THR A 177 6.18 -16.81 0.41
C THR A 177 7.50 -17.57 0.57
N ILE A 178 7.85 -17.97 1.80
CA ILE A 178 9.05 -18.77 2.10
C ILE A 178 8.99 -20.11 1.38
N VAL A 179 7.87 -20.83 1.47
CA VAL A 179 7.68 -22.10 0.75
C VAL A 179 7.78 -21.89 -0.76
N SER A 180 7.20 -20.82 -1.31
CA SER A 180 7.23 -20.57 -2.76
C SER A 180 8.63 -20.22 -3.27
N LEU A 181 9.38 -19.36 -2.56
CA LEU A 181 10.78 -19.04 -2.90
C LEU A 181 11.67 -20.30 -2.84
N MET A 182 11.49 -21.15 -1.82
CA MET A 182 12.24 -22.40 -1.70
C MET A 182 11.86 -23.43 -2.78
N VAL A 183 10.58 -23.56 -3.13
CA VAL A 183 10.14 -24.45 -4.21
C VAL A 183 10.61 -23.93 -5.57
N LEU A 184 10.58 -22.61 -5.82
CA LEU A 184 11.13 -22.00 -7.03
C LEU A 184 12.63 -22.25 -7.15
N ALA A 185 13.41 -21.99 -6.10
CA ALA A 185 14.86 -22.12 -6.13
C ALA A 185 15.38 -23.54 -6.45
N TRP A 186 14.58 -24.58 -6.17
CA TRP A 186 14.87 -25.98 -6.50
C TRP A 186 13.85 -26.58 -7.51
N ALA A 187 13.14 -25.76 -8.28
CA ALA A 187 12.04 -26.24 -9.14
C ALA A 187 12.48 -27.27 -10.18
N ALA A 188 13.68 -27.11 -10.75
CA ALA A 188 14.26 -28.04 -11.73
C ALA A 188 14.61 -29.38 -11.08
N GLU A 189 15.24 -29.37 -9.90
CA GLU A 189 15.58 -30.59 -9.15
C GLU A 189 14.36 -31.31 -8.60
N LEU A 190 13.36 -30.58 -8.12
CA LEU A 190 12.13 -31.15 -7.57
C LEU A 190 11.32 -31.85 -8.65
N MET A 191 11.05 -31.20 -9.79
CA MET A 191 10.28 -31.80 -10.89
C MET A 191 11.08 -32.81 -11.71
N GLY A 192 12.36 -32.54 -11.99
CA GLY A 192 13.27 -33.49 -12.65
C GLY A 192 13.68 -34.68 -11.76
N GLY A 193 13.51 -34.54 -10.44
CA GLY A 193 13.54 -35.63 -9.47
C GLY A 193 12.25 -36.45 -9.52
N PHE A 194 11.11 -35.80 -9.29
CA PHE A 194 9.79 -36.42 -9.25
C PHE A 194 9.45 -37.19 -10.53
N LEU A 195 9.59 -36.58 -11.71
CA LEU A 195 9.31 -37.23 -12.99
C LEU A 195 10.32 -38.36 -13.32
N GLY A 196 11.56 -38.23 -12.84
CA GLY A 196 12.56 -39.29 -12.94
C GLY A 196 12.20 -40.57 -12.17
N ILE A 197 11.43 -40.47 -11.07
CA ILE A 197 10.90 -41.64 -10.34
C ILE A 197 9.90 -42.43 -11.21
N PHE A 198 9.18 -41.75 -12.11
CA PHE A 198 8.27 -42.37 -13.08
C PHE A 198 8.96 -42.82 -14.38
N GLY A 199 10.31 -42.80 -14.42
CA GLY A 199 11.08 -43.21 -15.60
C GLY A 199 11.10 -42.21 -16.75
N ALA A 200 10.70 -40.94 -16.52
CA ALA A 200 10.81 -39.90 -17.54
C ALA A 200 12.27 -39.44 -17.71
N ASP A 201 12.72 -39.35 -18.95
CA ASP A 201 14.05 -38.81 -19.29
C ASP A 201 14.14 -37.32 -18.95
N ARG A 202 15.21 -36.94 -18.23
CA ARG A 202 15.47 -35.59 -17.75
C ARG A 202 15.75 -34.60 -18.87
N GLU A 203 16.27 -35.06 -20.00
CA GLU A 203 16.51 -34.20 -21.16
C GLU A 203 15.27 -34.05 -22.05
N GLY A 204 14.24 -34.87 -21.84
CA GLY A 204 13.01 -34.87 -22.63
C GLY A 204 12.23 -33.55 -22.55
N GLU A 205 11.67 -33.14 -23.70
CA GLU A 205 10.86 -31.92 -23.84
C GLU A 205 9.68 -31.88 -22.85
N PHE A 206 9.09 -33.03 -22.53
CA PHE A 206 8.03 -33.17 -21.52
C PHE A 206 8.49 -32.77 -20.12
N VAL A 207 9.71 -33.16 -19.69
CA VAL A 207 10.24 -32.83 -18.36
C VAL A 207 10.61 -31.34 -18.31
N LYS A 208 11.26 -30.81 -19.35
CA LYS A 208 11.57 -29.37 -19.47
C LYS A 208 10.29 -28.52 -19.44
N THR A 209 9.25 -28.91 -20.19
CA THR A 209 7.93 -28.25 -20.17
C THR A 209 7.25 -28.34 -18.80
N SER A 210 7.34 -29.49 -18.13
CA SER A 210 6.78 -29.68 -16.79
C SER A 210 7.48 -28.80 -15.73
N ILE A 211 8.81 -28.66 -15.81
CA ILE A 211 9.59 -27.75 -14.96
C ILE A 211 9.13 -26.29 -15.18
N MET A 212 9.00 -25.86 -16.45
CA MET A 212 8.54 -24.50 -16.78
C MET A 212 7.13 -24.24 -16.23
N LEU A 213 6.16 -25.12 -16.45
CA LEU A 213 4.79 -24.96 -15.95
C LEU A 213 4.72 -24.94 -14.42
N PHE A 214 5.51 -25.78 -13.74
CA PHE A 214 5.60 -25.81 -12.28
C PHE A 214 6.21 -24.53 -11.71
N ALA A 215 7.28 -24.01 -12.32
CA ALA A 215 7.87 -22.73 -11.93
C ALA A 215 6.90 -21.56 -12.14
N VAL A 216 6.18 -21.51 -13.27
CA VAL A 216 5.13 -20.51 -13.51
C VAL A 216 4.04 -20.57 -12.44
N LEU A 217 3.55 -21.77 -12.10
CA LEU A 217 2.58 -21.95 -11.03
C LEU A 217 3.08 -21.39 -9.69
N PHE A 218 4.32 -21.68 -9.31
CA PHE A 218 4.89 -21.18 -8.05
C PHE A 218 5.26 -19.69 -8.06
N VAL A 219 5.50 -19.07 -9.22
CA VAL A 219 5.55 -17.60 -9.33
C VAL A 219 4.18 -17.00 -9.04
N TYR A 220 3.09 -17.56 -9.58
CA TYR A 220 1.74 -17.10 -9.22
C TYR A 220 1.44 -17.25 -7.73
N VAL A 221 1.87 -18.35 -7.08
CA VAL A 221 1.70 -18.53 -5.63
C VAL A 221 2.56 -17.54 -4.83
N LEU A 222 3.80 -17.28 -5.28
CA LEU A 222 4.70 -16.27 -4.69
C LEU A 222 4.08 -14.87 -4.72
N ASP A 223 3.66 -14.42 -5.90
CA ASP A 223 3.10 -13.09 -6.15
C ASP A 223 1.82 -12.87 -5.32
N PHE A 224 0.99 -13.90 -5.21
CA PHE A 224 -0.20 -13.90 -4.36
C PHE A 224 0.18 -13.81 -2.88
N ALA A 225 1.14 -14.62 -2.41
CA ALA A 225 1.57 -14.64 -1.00
C ALA A 225 2.26 -13.33 -0.57
N ILE A 226 3.11 -12.75 -1.41
CA ILE A 226 3.72 -11.43 -1.21
C ILE A 226 2.64 -10.35 -1.05
N ASN A 227 1.58 -10.41 -1.87
CA ASN A 227 0.46 -9.47 -1.78
C ASN A 227 -0.42 -9.68 -0.52
N VAL A 228 -0.53 -10.91 0.02
CA VAL A 228 -1.12 -11.15 1.36
C VAL A 228 -0.33 -10.41 2.44
N ILE A 229 1.01 -10.58 2.46
CA ILE A 229 1.88 -9.91 3.44
C ILE A 229 1.77 -8.40 3.30
N GLN A 230 1.83 -7.88 2.06
CA GLN A 230 1.80 -6.45 1.78
C GLN A 230 0.51 -5.78 2.24
N ALA A 231 -0.65 -6.42 2.03
CA ALA A 231 -1.93 -5.94 2.56
C ALA A 231 -1.97 -6.02 4.09
N GLY A 232 -1.56 -7.17 4.66
CA GLY A 232 -1.56 -7.41 6.10
C GLY A 232 -0.68 -6.43 6.88
N ILE A 233 0.56 -6.19 6.46
CA ILE A 233 1.48 -5.26 7.13
C ILE A 233 0.96 -3.82 7.06
N ARG A 234 0.40 -3.37 5.92
CA ARG A 234 -0.17 -2.02 5.80
C ARG A 234 -1.33 -1.81 6.77
N ALA A 235 -2.24 -2.79 6.88
CA ALA A 235 -3.35 -2.72 7.84
C ALA A 235 -2.86 -2.79 9.30
N TYR A 236 -1.92 -3.69 9.61
CA TYR A 236 -1.33 -3.85 10.95
C TYR A 236 -0.60 -2.60 11.46
N ILE A 237 0.05 -1.84 10.57
CA ILE A 237 0.64 -0.53 10.93
C ILE A 237 -0.45 0.46 11.36
N VAL A 238 -1.59 0.50 10.68
CA VAL A 238 -2.71 1.41 10.99
C VAL A 238 -3.45 0.97 12.27
N ASP A 239 -3.69 -0.33 12.43
CA ASP A 239 -4.44 -0.90 13.55
C ASP A 239 -3.66 -0.90 14.89
N VAL A 240 -2.32 -0.80 14.85
CA VAL A 240 -1.45 -0.86 16.06
C VAL A 240 -0.72 0.46 16.37
N ALA A 241 -0.44 1.32 15.38
CA ALA A 241 0.14 2.63 15.67
C ALA A 241 -0.97 3.60 16.12
N PRO A 242 -0.81 4.31 17.27
CA PRO A 242 -1.70 5.40 17.66
C PRO A 242 -1.94 6.37 16.51
N THR A 243 -3.15 6.89 16.38
CA THR A 243 -3.56 7.78 15.25
C THR A 243 -2.56 8.93 15.02
N HIS A 244 -2.14 9.58 16.10
CA HIS A 244 -1.15 10.67 16.11
C HIS A 244 0.30 10.25 15.79
N GLN A 245 0.58 8.95 15.63
CA GLN A 245 1.87 8.37 15.24
C GLN A 245 1.84 7.63 13.90
N GLN A 246 0.69 7.44 13.25
CA GLN A 246 0.58 6.67 12.00
C GLN A 246 1.47 7.24 10.89
N GLU A 247 1.66 8.56 10.81
CA GLU A 247 2.64 9.17 9.89
C GLU A 247 4.08 8.72 10.19
N ALA A 248 4.49 8.72 11.47
CA ALA A 248 5.82 8.31 11.89
C ALA A 248 6.05 6.80 11.71
N ALA A 249 5.00 5.98 11.83
CA ALA A 249 5.02 4.55 11.52
C ALA A 249 5.20 4.33 10.00
N ASN A 250 4.43 5.02 9.16
CA ASN A 250 4.62 4.99 7.71
C ASN A 250 6.02 5.50 7.30
N ALA A 251 6.56 6.51 7.98
CA ALA A 251 7.94 6.97 7.80
C ALA A 251 8.97 5.86 8.03
N TRP A 252 8.77 5.05 9.09
CA TRP A 252 9.62 3.90 9.38
C TRP A 252 9.46 2.79 8.35
N MET A 253 8.24 2.51 7.88
CA MET A 253 7.97 1.54 6.82
C MET A 253 8.68 1.89 5.50
N ILE A 254 8.69 3.17 5.13
CA ILE A 254 9.40 3.66 3.93
C ILE A 254 10.92 3.54 4.10
N ARG A 255 11.48 3.90 5.27
CA ARG A 255 12.91 3.74 5.57
C ARG A 255 13.34 2.27 5.57
N ALA A 256 12.59 1.41 6.26
CA ALA A 256 12.79 -0.03 6.28
C ALA A 256 12.73 -0.64 4.86
N SER A 257 11.81 -0.13 4.04
CA SER A 257 11.69 -0.56 2.63
C SER A 257 12.91 -0.17 1.78
N GLY A 258 13.39 1.07 1.91
CA GLY A 258 14.59 1.54 1.21
C GLY A 258 15.85 0.75 1.60
N VAL A 259 16.01 0.45 2.90
CA VAL A 259 17.10 -0.42 3.40
C VAL A 259 16.96 -1.84 2.87
N GLY A 260 15.75 -2.41 2.85
CA GLY A 260 15.50 -3.76 2.31
C GLY A 260 15.93 -3.90 0.85
N ASN A 261 15.57 -2.94 -0.01
CA ASN A 261 16.00 -2.94 -1.42
C ASN A 261 17.53 -2.81 -1.59
N ILE A 262 18.18 -1.96 -0.80
CA ILE A 262 19.65 -1.80 -0.84
C ILE A 262 20.35 -3.11 -0.40
N LEU A 263 19.90 -3.73 0.69
CA LEU A 263 20.46 -5.00 1.17
C LEU A 263 20.22 -6.16 0.18
N GLY A 264 19.02 -6.23 -0.40
CA GLY A 264 18.65 -7.25 -1.37
C GLY A 264 19.45 -7.19 -2.66
N TYR A 265 19.56 -6.01 -3.28
CA TYR A 265 20.40 -5.85 -4.48
C TYR A 265 21.91 -5.90 -4.18
N LEU A 266 22.34 -5.62 -2.94
CA LEU A 266 23.72 -5.87 -2.51
C LEU A 266 24.02 -7.37 -2.44
N ALA A 267 23.11 -8.16 -1.84
CA ALA A 267 23.21 -9.62 -1.81
C ALA A 267 23.18 -10.21 -3.23
N GLY A 268 22.26 -9.77 -4.09
CA GLY A 268 22.16 -10.19 -5.49
C GLY A 268 23.29 -9.69 -6.42
N LYS A 269 24.18 -8.81 -5.96
CA LYS A 269 25.45 -8.46 -6.64
C LYS A 269 26.61 -9.37 -6.19
N ALA A 270 26.60 -9.80 -4.93
CA ALA A 270 27.66 -10.61 -4.35
C ALA A 270 27.72 -12.02 -4.95
N ASP A 271 28.92 -12.59 -4.95
CA ASP A 271 29.19 -14.00 -5.30
C ASP A 271 28.74 -14.92 -4.14
N LEU A 272 27.42 -14.99 -3.94
CA LEU A 272 26.82 -15.70 -2.81
C LEU A 272 27.19 -17.20 -2.73
N PRO A 273 27.24 -17.99 -3.83
CA PRO A 273 27.66 -19.40 -3.78
C PRO A 273 29.09 -19.57 -3.26
N ARG A 274 30.00 -18.65 -3.59
CA ARG A 274 31.39 -18.70 -3.10
C ARG A 274 31.54 -18.40 -1.62
N TYR A 275 30.72 -17.50 -1.07
CA TYR A 275 30.75 -17.18 0.37
C TYR A 275 29.93 -18.17 1.21
N PHE A 276 28.85 -18.73 0.66
CA PHE A 276 27.92 -19.60 1.39
C PHE A 276 27.53 -20.88 0.61
N PRO A 277 28.49 -21.75 0.25
CA PRO A 277 28.24 -22.94 -0.57
C PRO A 277 27.29 -23.97 0.10
N PHE A 278 27.04 -23.85 1.40
CA PHE A 278 26.09 -24.68 2.15
C PHE A 278 24.62 -24.46 1.74
N PHE A 279 24.24 -23.24 1.31
CA PHE A 279 22.84 -22.93 1.01
C PHE A 279 22.40 -23.25 -0.43
N GLY A 280 23.33 -23.54 -1.35
CA GLY A 280 22.98 -23.90 -2.72
C GLY A 280 24.14 -23.75 -3.72
N SER A 281 24.02 -24.43 -4.85
CA SER A 281 25.02 -24.41 -5.93
C SER A 281 24.93 -23.21 -6.88
N SER A 282 23.74 -22.59 -7.01
CA SER A 282 23.52 -21.42 -7.87
C SER A 282 23.17 -20.18 -7.06
N GLN A 283 23.44 -19.00 -7.62
CA GLN A 283 23.22 -17.73 -6.94
C GLN A 283 21.76 -17.54 -6.48
N PHE A 284 20.79 -17.91 -7.32
CA PHE A 284 19.37 -17.81 -7.02
C PHE A 284 18.97 -18.65 -5.78
N LYS A 285 19.54 -19.85 -5.61
CA LYS A 285 19.27 -20.70 -4.43
C LYS A 285 19.72 -20.06 -3.13
N VAL A 286 20.97 -19.58 -3.10
CA VAL A 286 21.52 -18.93 -1.90
C VAL A 286 20.79 -17.61 -1.60
N LEU A 287 20.45 -16.84 -2.63
CA LEU A 287 19.71 -15.59 -2.51
C LEU A 287 18.28 -15.82 -1.96
N CYS A 288 17.55 -16.81 -2.48
CA CYS A 288 16.24 -17.21 -1.96
C CYS A 288 16.32 -17.75 -0.53
N ALA A 289 17.31 -18.59 -0.20
CA ALA A 289 17.50 -19.10 1.17
C ALA A 289 17.75 -17.96 2.18
N ILE A 290 18.60 -16.98 1.83
CA ILE A 290 18.86 -15.80 2.66
C ILE A 290 17.60 -14.93 2.79
N ALA A 291 16.87 -14.69 1.69
CA ALA A 291 15.62 -13.94 1.72
C ALA A 291 14.56 -14.61 2.62
N CYS A 292 14.42 -15.94 2.54
CA CYS A 292 13.54 -16.72 3.41
C CYS A 292 13.90 -16.61 4.89
N ILE A 293 15.19 -16.69 5.23
CA ILE A 293 15.68 -16.55 6.61
C ILE A 293 15.39 -15.13 7.13
N ILE A 294 15.67 -14.09 6.36
CA ILE A 294 15.41 -12.70 6.77
C ILE A 294 13.90 -12.43 6.87
N MET A 295 13.08 -12.96 5.95
CA MET A 295 11.62 -12.89 6.03
C MET A 295 11.09 -13.53 7.33
N ALA A 296 11.53 -14.76 7.64
CA ALA A 296 11.12 -15.48 8.84
C ALA A 296 11.51 -14.73 10.13
N ILE A 297 12.72 -14.19 10.19
CA ILE A 297 13.22 -13.42 11.35
C ILE A 297 12.47 -12.08 11.48
N THR A 298 12.33 -11.32 10.40
CA THR A 298 11.72 -9.96 10.46
C THR A 298 10.22 -10.01 10.73
N VAL A 299 9.48 -10.92 10.09
CA VAL A 299 8.06 -11.15 10.38
C VAL A 299 7.88 -11.79 11.76
N GLY A 300 8.73 -12.75 12.15
CA GLY A 300 8.69 -13.38 13.46
C GLY A 300 8.87 -12.37 14.60
N ILE A 301 9.92 -11.54 14.53
CA ILE A 301 10.15 -10.46 15.51
C ILE A 301 8.97 -9.47 15.52
N SER A 302 8.47 -9.05 14.36
CA SER A 302 7.36 -8.10 14.28
C SER A 302 6.06 -8.65 14.90
N CYS A 303 5.72 -9.92 14.64
CA CYS A 303 4.53 -10.56 15.20
C CYS A 303 4.68 -10.94 16.69
N VAL A 304 5.88 -11.26 17.17
CA VAL A 304 6.12 -11.64 18.58
C VAL A 304 6.32 -10.43 19.49
N CYS A 305 7.11 -9.43 19.09
CA CYS A 305 7.46 -8.29 19.93
C CYS A 305 6.37 -7.19 19.95
N VAL A 306 5.43 -7.21 19.02
CA VAL A 306 4.32 -6.24 18.95
C VAL A 306 3.00 -6.96 19.17
N SER A 307 2.28 -6.58 20.22
CA SER A 307 0.95 -7.10 20.53
C SER A 307 -0.15 -6.30 19.86
N GLU A 308 -0.93 -6.99 19.03
CA GLU A 308 -2.23 -6.54 18.52
C GLU A 308 -3.27 -6.58 19.66
N ARG A 309 -4.29 -5.70 19.63
CA ARG A 309 -5.45 -5.80 20.53
C ARG A 309 -6.21 -7.09 20.21
N ASP A 310 -6.62 -7.85 21.22
CA ASP A 310 -7.35 -9.11 21.00
C ASP A 310 -8.73 -8.80 20.37
N PRO A 311 -9.01 -9.30 19.15
CA PRO A 311 -10.24 -8.99 18.43
C PRO A 311 -11.47 -9.73 18.96
N SER A 312 -11.33 -10.64 19.93
CA SER A 312 -12.48 -11.28 20.59
C SER A 312 -13.33 -10.29 21.41
N PHE A 313 -12.77 -9.13 21.76
CA PHE A 313 -13.49 -8.01 22.38
C PHE A 313 -14.14 -7.05 21.36
N GLU A 314 -13.94 -7.23 20.05
CA GLU A 314 -14.72 -6.52 19.03
C GLU A 314 -16.13 -7.12 18.90
N GLY A 315 -17.08 -6.33 18.38
CA GLY A 315 -18.41 -6.81 18.05
C GLY A 315 -18.43 -7.97 17.04
N PRO A 316 -19.59 -8.64 16.89
CA PRO A 316 -19.74 -9.80 16.00
C PRO A 316 -19.33 -9.45 14.56
N PRO A 317 -18.75 -10.42 13.80
CA PRO A 317 -18.23 -10.16 12.47
C PRO A 317 -19.33 -9.65 11.54
N THR A 318 -19.02 -8.57 10.81
CA THR A 318 -19.90 -7.98 9.80
C THR A 318 -20.21 -8.98 8.67
N PRO A 319 -21.45 -9.04 8.15
CA PRO A 319 -21.75 -9.83 6.96
C PRO A 319 -20.83 -9.44 5.79
N GLN A 320 -20.05 -10.41 5.28
CA GLN A 320 -19.12 -10.14 4.19
C GLN A 320 -19.88 -9.92 2.88
N GLU A 321 -19.81 -8.70 2.37
CA GLU A 321 -20.17 -8.43 0.98
C GLU A 321 -19.23 -9.19 0.03
N GLY A 322 -19.77 -9.86 -0.98
CA GLY A 322 -18.94 -10.60 -1.93
C GLY A 322 -18.03 -9.68 -2.76
N LEU A 323 -16.89 -10.19 -3.23
CA LEU A 323 -15.93 -9.45 -4.07
C LEU A 323 -16.59 -8.73 -5.26
N LEU A 324 -17.64 -9.31 -5.85
CA LEU A 324 -18.41 -8.69 -6.94
C LEU A 324 -19.15 -7.41 -6.50
N HIS A 325 -19.63 -7.34 -5.25
CA HIS A 325 -20.20 -6.09 -4.71
C HIS A 325 -19.12 -5.07 -4.42
N PHE A 326 -17.98 -5.48 -3.82
CA PHE A 326 -16.81 -4.59 -3.65
C PHE A 326 -16.38 -3.96 -4.98
N PHE A 327 -16.16 -4.75 -6.04
CA PHE A 327 -15.81 -4.23 -7.36
C PHE A 327 -16.94 -3.41 -8.01
N SER A 328 -18.21 -3.74 -7.76
CA SER A 328 -19.36 -2.94 -8.22
C SER A 328 -19.43 -1.57 -7.53
N SER A 329 -19.18 -1.50 -6.23
CA SER A 329 -19.10 -0.26 -5.45
C SER A 329 -17.89 0.56 -5.89
N LEU A 330 -16.72 -0.06 -6.02
CA LEU A 330 -15.51 0.60 -6.53
C LEU A 330 -15.73 1.16 -7.95
N ALA A 331 -16.38 0.41 -8.84
CA ALA A 331 -16.73 0.87 -10.19
C ALA A 331 -17.84 1.95 -10.22
N ARG A 332 -18.63 2.10 -9.15
CA ARG A 332 -19.52 3.26 -8.94
C ARG A 332 -18.69 4.47 -8.49
N SER A 333 -17.86 4.33 -7.46
CA SER A 333 -16.99 5.40 -6.96
C SER A 333 -16.02 5.93 -8.02
N VAL A 334 -15.48 5.07 -8.90
CA VAL A 334 -14.65 5.49 -10.06
C VAL A 334 -15.39 6.40 -11.04
N ARG A 335 -16.73 6.39 -11.06
CA ARG A 335 -17.53 7.31 -11.89
C ARG A 335 -17.81 8.65 -11.19
N SER A 336 -18.06 8.64 -9.88
CA SER A 336 -18.29 9.85 -9.06
C SER A 336 -17.01 10.55 -8.56
N LEU A 337 -15.83 10.06 -8.97
CA LEU A 337 -14.53 10.63 -8.62
C LEU A 337 -14.41 12.15 -8.87
N PRO A 338 -13.92 12.91 -7.87
CA PRO A 338 -13.45 14.29 -8.03
C PRO A 338 -12.52 14.54 -9.21
N LEU A 339 -12.63 15.71 -9.84
CA LEU A 339 -11.88 16.01 -11.06
C LEU A 339 -10.36 16.04 -10.84
N GLN A 340 -9.87 16.50 -9.69
CA GLN A 340 -8.42 16.52 -9.40
C GLN A 340 -7.87 15.10 -9.16
N ILE A 341 -8.53 14.30 -8.32
CA ILE A 341 -8.18 12.90 -8.05
C ILE A 341 -8.16 12.10 -9.36
N LYS A 342 -9.18 12.27 -10.20
CA LYS A 342 -9.30 11.63 -11.52
C LYS A 342 -8.13 11.94 -12.44
N LYS A 343 -7.60 13.18 -12.45
CA LYS A 343 -6.40 13.54 -13.21
C LYS A 343 -5.14 12.85 -12.65
N VAL A 344 -4.95 12.81 -11.33
CA VAL A 344 -3.80 12.12 -10.71
C VAL A 344 -3.81 10.63 -11.04
N CYS A 345 -4.99 9.99 -10.98
CA CYS A 345 -5.16 8.59 -11.41
C CYS A 345 -4.91 8.40 -12.92
N GLN A 346 -5.28 9.34 -13.79
CA GLN A 346 -4.97 9.28 -15.23
C GLN A 346 -3.47 9.37 -15.52
N VAL A 347 -2.73 10.26 -14.86
CA VAL A 347 -1.27 10.35 -14.98
C VAL A 347 -0.62 9.03 -14.54
N GLN A 348 -1.02 8.52 -13.36
CA GLN A 348 -0.52 7.26 -12.84
C GLN A 348 -0.81 6.09 -13.78
N PHE A 349 -2.02 6.02 -14.37
CA PHE A 349 -2.38 4.99 -15.32
C PHE A 349 -1.40 4.92 -16.49
N LEU A 350 -1.09 6.05 -17.14
CA LEU A 350 -0.13 6.07 -18.26
C LEU A 350 1.31 5.86 -17.80
N ALA A 351 1.70 6.37 -16.62
CA ALA A 351 3.05 6.21 -16.08
C ALA A 351 3.39 4.74 -15.77
N TRP A 352 2.44 3.97 -15.21
CA TRP A 352 2.69 2.58 -14.83
C TRP A 352 2.79 1.62 -16.02
N ILE A 353 2.29 1.99 -17.21
CA ILE A 353 2.59 1.26 -18.45
C ILE A 353 4.10 1.28 -18.75
N GLY A 354 4.79 2.39 -18.42
CA GLY A 354 6.23 2.53 -18.61
C GLY A 354 7.10 2.05 -17.45
N TRP A 355 6.64 2.23 -16.20
CA TRP A 355 7.38 1.76 -15.02
C TRP A 355 7.39 0.24 -14.88
N PHE A 356 6.29 -0.45 -15.21
CA PHE A 356 6.21 -1.89 -14.99
C PHE A 356 7.27 -2.70 -15.78
N PRO A 357 7.46 -2.50 -17.10
CA PRO A 357 8.50 -3.23 -17.83
C PRO A 357 9.92 -2.86 -17.41
N PHE A 358 10.14 -1.64 -16.90
CA PHE A 358 11.42 -1.27 -16.30
C PHE A 358 11.71 -2.11 -15.05
N LEU A 359 10.77 -2.22 -14.11
CA LEU A 359 10.97 -2.92 -12.85
C LEU A 359 11.25 -4.44 -13.02
N PHE A 360 10.71 -5.07 -14.06
CA PHE A 360 10.83 -6.53 -14.27
C PHE A 360 11.82 -6.97 -15.36
N TYR A 361 12.24 -6.09 -16.29
CA TYR A 361 13.14 -6.48 -17.39
C TYR A 361 14.49 -5.75 -17.40
N ILE A 362 14.75 -4.81 -16.49
CA ILE A 362 16.00 -4.03 -16.56
C ILE A 362 17.27 -4.86 -16.28
N THR A 363 17.19 -5.89 -15.44
CA THR A 363 18.31 -6.84 -15.27
C THR A 363 18.53 -7.68 -16.51
N THR A 364 17.46 -8.11 -17.19
CA THR A 364 17.54 -8.79 -18.49
C THR A 364 18.17 -7.88 -19.56
N TYR A 365 17.79 -6.60 -19.64
CA TYR A 365 18.42 -5.63 -20.57
C TYR A 365 19.93 -5.48 -20.34
N ILE A 366 20.37 -5.42 -19.08
CA ILE A 366 21.80 -5.32 -18.76
C ILE A 366 22.52 -6.66 -18.98
N GLY A 367 21.86 -7.79 -18.74
CA GLY A 367 22.37 -9.13 -19.06
C GLY A 367 22.53 -9.35 -20.57
N ASP A 368 21.54 -8.96 -21.38
CA ASP A 368 21.61 -8.97 -22.85
C ASP A 368 22.81 -8.11 -23.33
N LEU A 369 22.99 -6.90 -22.77
CA LEU A 369 24.14 -6.03 -23.09
C LEU A 369 25.48 -6.60 -22.62
N TYR A 370 25.55 -7.27 -21.46
CA TYR A 370 26.78 -7.91 -20.98
C TYR A 370 27.17 -9.07 -21.89
N PHE A 371 26.19 -9.90 -22.27
CA PHE A 371 26.39 -11.00 -23.21
C PHE A 371 26.92 -10.50 -24.55
N ASP A 372 26.32 -9.46 -25.13
CA ASP A 372 26.81 -8.84 -26.38
C ASP A 372 28.27 -8.38 -26.25
N GLN A 373 28.64 -7.72 -25.14
CA GLN A 373 30.01 -7.24 -24.91
C GLN A 373 31.05 -8.35 -24.73
N GLU A 374 30.70 -9.50 -24.14
CA GLU A 374 31.63 -10.63 -24.05
C GLU A 374 31.66 -11.46 -25.35
N TYR A 375 30.54 -11.56 -26.06
CA TYR A 375 30.47 -12.22 -27.37
C TYR A 375 31.31 -11.49 -28.44
N GLU A 376 31.34 -10.14 -28.42
CA GLU A 376 32.25 -9.35 -29.26
C GLU A 376 33.74 -9.66 -29.02
N LYS A 377 34.12 -10.13 -27.81
CA LYS A 377 35.51 -10.53 -27.48
C LYS A 377 35.80 -11.99 -27.80
N ASN A 378 34.83 -12.89 -27.59
CA ASN A 378 34.95 -14.31 -27.88
C ASN A 378 33.68 -14.84 -28.59
N PRO A 379 33.65 -14.84 -29.93
CA PRO A 379 32.49 -15.31 -30.70
C PRO A 379 32.24 -16.83 -30.61
N ASN A 380 33.22 -17.61 -30.12
CA ASN A 380 33.23 -19.08 -30.13
C ASN A 380 33.11 -19.65 -28.70
N MET A 381 32.14 -19.18 -27.92
CA MET A 381 31.83 -19.74 -26.60
C MET A 381 31.18 -21.13 -26.68
N THR A 382 31.38 -21.96 -25.65
CA THR A 382 30.57 -23.18 -25.44
C THR A 382 29.27 -22.85 -24.70
N ASP A 383 28.28 -23.76 -24.73
CA ASP A 383 26.99 -23.56 -24.07
C ASP A 383 27.10 -23.34 -22.54
N ASP A 384 28.09 -23.98 -21.90
CA ASP A 384 28.44 -23.76 -20.49
C ASP A 384 28.93 -22.31 -20.28
N GLN A 385 29.87 -21.83 -21.12
CA GLN A 385 30.40 -20.47 -21.05
C GLN A 385 29.33 -19.41 -21.33
N ILE A 386 28.40 -19.69 -22.24
CA ILE A 386 27.22 -18.84 -22.50
C ILE A 386 26.35 -18.76 -21.24
N THR A 387 26.23 -19.86 -20.49
CA THR A 387 25.46 -19.88 -19.24
C THR A 387 26.15 -19.07 -18.14
N ASP A 388 27.46 -19.25 -17.93
CA ASP A 388 28.27 -18.47 -16.98
C ASP A 388 28.21 -16.95 -17.27
N VAL A 389 28.33 -16.56 -18.55
CA VAL A 389 28.26 -15.15 -18.98
C VAL A 389 26.87 -14.56 -18.73
N LEU A 390 25.79 -15.34 -18.85
CA LEU A 390 24.42 -14.89 -18.57
C LEU A 390 24.13 -14.79 -17.06
N GLU A 391 24.75 -15.63 -16.21
CA GLU A 391 24.71 -15.45 -14.76
C GLU A 391 25.49 -14.19 -14.32
N GLU A 392 26.71 -13.97 -14.81
CA GLU A 392 27.46 -12.75 -14.49
C GLU A 392 26.78 -11.48 -15.03
N GLY A 393 26.17 -11.54 -16.22
CA GLY A 393 25.35 -10.45 -16.75
C GLY A 393 24.15 -10.10 -15.83
N THR A 394 23.57 -11.11 -15.17
CA THR A 394 22.52 -10.94 -14.15
C THR A 394 23.06 -10.28 -12.88
N ARG A 395 24.29 -10.61 -12.47
CA ARG A 395 24.98 -9.97 -11.34
C ARG A 395 25.33 -8.51 -11.63
N VAL A 396 25.76 -8.20 -12.85
CA VAL A 396 25.99 -6.81 -13.32
C VAL A 396 24.68 -6.03 -13.35
N GLY A 397 23.59 -6.61 -13.88
CA GLY A 397 22.25 -6.02 -13.85
C GLY A 397 21.73 -5.74 -12.44
N THR A 398 21.94 -6.67 -11.51
CA THR A 398 21.58 -6.48 -10.09
C THR A 398 22.46 -5.42 -9.41
N GLY A 399 23.73 -5.33 -9.81
CA GLY A 399 24.63 -4.25 -9.41
C GLY A 399 24.20 -2.85 -9.88
N ALA A 400 23.47 -2.75 -11.00
CA ALA A 400 22.82 -1.51 -11.42
C ALA A 400 21.55 -1.21 -10.62
N LEU A 401 20.73 -2.22 -10.30
CA LEU A 401 19.59 -2.06 -9.38
C LEU A 401 20.01 -1.59 -7.98
N LEU A 402 21.18 -2.01 -7.48
CA LEU A 402 21.77 -1.48 -6.24
C LEU A 402 22.02 0.05 -6.33
N ILE A 403 22.58 0.53 -7.44
CA ILE A 403 22.84 1.97 -7.64
C ILE A 403 21.52 2.74 -7.81
N PHE A 404 20.54 2.16 -8.49
CA PHE A 404 19.16 2.67 -8.56
C PHE A 404 18.51 2.78 -7.16
N ALA A 405 18.64 1.77 -6.30
CA ALA A 405 18.09 1.80 -4.94
C ALA A 405 18.79 2.84 -4.05
N VAL A 406 20.12 2.94 -4.09
CA VAL A 406 20.88 3.98 -3.38
C VAL A 406 20.50 5.37 -3.88
N THR A 407 20.36 5.57 -5.20
CA THR A 407 19.95 6.85 -5.79
C THR A 407 18.50 7.20 -5.44
N THR A 408 17.60 6.21 -5.41
CA THR A 408 16.20 6.37 -4.95
C THR A 408 16.15 6.79 -3.49
N PHE A 409 16.95 6.17 -2.62
CA PHE A 409 17.01 6.50 -1.21
C PHE A 409 17.60 7.90 -0.98
N ALA A 410 18.68 8.26 -1.69
CA ALA A 410 19.22 9.62 -1.65
C ALA A 410 18.21 10.66 -2.17
N ALA A 411 17.49 10.36 -3.26
CA ALA A 411 16.47 11.25 -3.82
C ALA A 411 15.27 11.43 -2.87
N SER A 412 14.78 10.36 -2.23
CA SER A 412 13.68 10.45 -1.27
C SER A 412 14.07 11.11 0.06
N VAL A 413 15.38 11.12 0.41
CA VAL A 413 15.95 11.97 1.46
C VAL A 413 15.97 13.44 1.05
N VAL A 414 16.49 13.77 -0.14
CA VAL A 414 16.84 15.14 -0.52
C VAL A 414 15.66 15.94 -1.10
N LEU A 415 14.82 15.34 -1.94
CA LEU A 415 13.77 16.06 -2.67
C LEU A 415 12.73 16.77 -1.77
N PRO A 416 12.28 16.20 -0.63
CA PRO A 416 11.35 16.89 0.29
C PRO A 416 11.90 18.17 0.93
N PHE A 417 13.22 18.40 0.89
CA PHE A 417 13.82 19.66 1.35
C PHE A 417 13.93 20.74 0.25
N ILE A 418 13.84 20.35 -1.03
CA ILE A 418 13.93 21.26 -2.18
C ILE A 418 12.54 21.68 -2.68
N ILE A 419 11.60 20.73 -2.72
CA ILE A 419 10.22 20.95 -3.17
C ILE A 419 9.38 21.42 -1.97
N PRO A 420 8.73 22.60 -2.02
CA PRO A 420 7.91 23.09 -0.92
C PRO A 420 6.61 22.27 -0.78
N PRO A 421 6.00 22.19 0.43
CA PRO A 421 4.77 21.43 0.65
C PRO A 421 3.59 21.98 -0.17
N THR A 422 2.78 21.07 -0.72
CA THR A 422 1.67 21.36 -1.65
C THR A 422 0.58 22.23 -1.01
N TYR A 423 0.21 21.92 0.23
CA TYR A 423 -0.87 22.55 0.98
C TYR A 423 -0.35 23.07 2.32
N THR A 424 -0.95 24.14 2.81
CA THR A 424 -0.69 24.67 4.16
C THR A 424 -2.02 25.10 4.76
N ALA A 425 -2.46 24.40 5.81
CA ALA A 425 -3.73 24.67 6.47
C ALA A 425 -3.83 26.16 6.88
N PRO A 426 -4.97 26.84 6.61
CA PRO A 426 -5.15 28.24 6.98
C PRO A 426 -4.95 28.46 8.48
N LYS A 427 -4.12 29.45 8.84
CA LYS A 427 -4.06 29.93 10.23
C LYS A 427 -5.36 30.68 10.53
N ALA A 428 -6.13 30.19 11.50
CA ALA A 428 -7.39 30.79 11.89
C ALA A 428 -7.22 32.29 12.21
N ALA A 429 -8.03 33.13 11.58
CA ALA A 429 -7.93 34.59 11.67
C ALA A 429 -8.52 35.12 12.98
N GLY A 430 -7.77 34.96 14.08
CA GLY A 430 -8.03 35.61 15.36
C GLY A 430 -8.21 34.65 16.54
N GLY A 431 -7.13 34.48 17.33
CA GLY A 431 -7.16 34.17 18.77
C GLY A 431 -7.65 32.80 19.25
N ALA A 432 -8.61 32.17 18.57
CA ALA A 432 -9.28 30.97 19.04
C ALA A 432 -8.37 29.73 18.93
N THR A 433 -7.88 29.25 20.09
CA THR A 433 -7.41 27.88 20.22
C THR A 433 -8.61 26.95 20.05
N THR A 434 -8.64 26.19 18.94
CA THR A 434 -9.68 25.18 18.70
C THR A 434 -9.72 24.14 19.82
N PRO A 435 -10.89 23.75 20.34
CA PRO A 435 -11.00 22.60 21.23
C PRO A 435 -10.49 21.34 20.51
N MET A 436 -9.73 20.50 21.21
CA MET A 436 -9.06 19.34 20.62
C MET A 436 -10.04 18.16 20.46
N THR A 437 -10.74 18.10 19.31
CA THR A 437 -11.56 16.95 18.93
C THR A 437 -10.71 15.91 18.16
N PRO A 438 -10.53 14.67 18.67
CA PRO A 438 -9.48 13.75 18.19
C PRO A 438 -9.79 13.01 16.87
N MET A 439 -10.74 13.48 16.07
CA MET A 439 -11.21 12.85 14.82
C MET A 439 -10.77 13.63 13.55
N THR A 440 -9.55 14.16 13.54
CA THR A 440 -9.01 14.89 12.38
C THR A 440 -7.49 14.72 12.23
N PRO A 441 -6.99 14.25 11.07
CA PRO A 441 -5.57 14.41 10.70
C PRO A 441 -5.31 15.88 10.34
N GLY A 442 -5.20 16.73 11.37
CA GLY A 442 -5.21 18.18 11.23
C GLY A 442 -4.68 18.91 12.47
N THR A 443 -3.66 18.34 13.13
CA THR A 443 -3.03 18.97 14.30
C THR A 443 -2.37 20.29 13.91
N PRO A 444 -2.60 21.41 14.62
CA PRO A 444 -1.89 22.66 14.35
C PRO A 444 -0.38 22.49 14.59
N GLY A 445 0.41 22.43 13.51
CA GLY A 445 1.85 22.10 13.55
C GLY A 445 2.21 20.72 12.97
N GLY A 446 1.23 19.88 12.63
CA GLY A 446 1.46 18.73 11.75
C GLY A 446 1.85 19.22 10.35
N LEU A 447 2.99 18.77 9.83
CA LEU A 447 3.47 19.20 8.52
C LEU A 447 2.60 18.59 7.42
N ALA A 448 1.83 19.43 6.71
CA ALA A 448 1.05 19.08 5.53
C ALA A 448 1.94 18.80 4.28
N GLY A 449 2.98 17.99 4.46
CA GLY A 449 3.97 17.68 3.45
C GLY A 449 4.87 16.52 3.86
N SER A 450 4.63 15.35 3.25
CA SER A 450 5.58 14.23 3.16
C SER A 450 6.10 13.67 4.48
N GLY A 451 5.44 12.63 5.00
CA GLY A 451 5.84 11.88 6.20
C GLY A 451 7.16 11.10 6.11
N TYR A 452 8.14 11.53 5.31
CA TYR A 452 9.45 10.88 5.19
C TYR A 452 10.40 11.31 6.32
N PHE A 453 10.33 12.58 6.76
CA PHE A 453 11.25 13.20 7.74
C PHE A 453 10.55 13.98 8.87
N SER A 454 9.37 13.54 9.30
CA SER A 454 8.67 14.13 10.45
C SER A 454 9.53 14.02 11.72
N LEU A 455 10.12 15.15 12.13
CA LEU A 455 10.81 15.34 13.40
C LEU A 455 9.91 16.17 14.31
N LYS A 456 9.59 15.60 15.47
CA LYS A 456 8.70 16.18 16.48
C LYS A 456 9.19 17.56 16.91
N GLU A 457 8.50 18.62 16.47
CA GLU A 457 8.61 19.93 17.12
C GLU A 457 8.20 19.74 18.58
N THR A 458 9.18 19.84 19.47
CA THR A 458 8.91 19.79 20.91
C THR A 458 8.36 21.15 21.30
N SER A 459 7.17 21.17 21.93
CA SER A 459 6.52 22.42 22.33
C SER A 459 7.41 23.24 23.28
N ARG A 460 7.10 24.53 23.43
CA ARG A 460 8.00 25.60 23.93
C ARG A 460 8.40 25.47 25.41
N SER A 461 9.15 24.44 25.80
CA SER A 461 9.90 24.39 27.07
C SER A 461 11.04 23.35 27.09
N SER A 462 12.21 23.73 26.57
CA SER A 462 13.52 23.41 27.18
C SER A 462 14.65 24.10 26.41
N ARG A 463 15.60 24.73 27.13
CA ARG A 463 16.79 25.36 26.54
C ARG A 463 17.94 24.34 26.48
N HIS A 464 17.79 23.30 25.65
CA HIS A 464 18.82 22.28 25.41
C HIS A 464 19.06 22.05 23.90
N SER A 465 20.17 21.38 23.57
CA SER A 465 20.80 21.47 22.24
C SER A 465 19.88 21.07 21.08
N LYS A 466 19.65 21.99 20.13
CA LYS A 466 19.00 21.66 18.85
C LYS A 466 19.80 20.58 18.12
N SER A 467 19.14 19.44 17.87
CA SER A 467 19.64 18.35 17.03
C SER A 467 20.18 18.88 15.69
N LEU A 468 21.21 18.23 15.15
CA LEU A 468 21.83 18.60 13.88
C LEU A 468 20.79 18.61 12.74
N LEU A 469 19.87 17.64 12.74
CA LEU A 469 18.74 17.57 11.81
C LEU A 469 17.73 18.72 11.99
N ALA A 470 17.50 19.19 13.23
CA ALA A 470 16.61 20.33 13.46
C ALA A 470 17.21 21.64 12.92
N ARG A 471 18.54 21.80 13.00
CA ARG A 471 19.24 22.92 12.35
C ARG A 471 19.17 22.82 10.83
N LEU A 472 19.34 21.62 10.27
CA LEU A 472 19.18 21.38 8.82
C LEU A 472 17.74 21.65 8.34
N ALA A 473 16.73 21.36 9.17
CA ALA A 473 15.34 21.69 8.87
C ALA A 473 15.09 23.21 8.87
N GLU A 474 15.70 23.98 9.78
CA GLU A 474 15.63 25.45 9.71
C GLU A 474 16.27 25.98 8.41
N TYR A 475 17.44 25.45 8.03
CA TYR A 475 18.08 25.81 6.75
C TYR A 475 17.30 25.35 5.51
N SER A 476 16.49 24.28 5.57
CA SER A 476 15.76 23.79 4.39
C SER A 476 14.77 24.83 3.85
N THR A 477 14.18 25.66 4.72
CA THR A 477 13.32 26.78 4.32
C THR A 477 14.02 27.82 3.45
N VAL A 478 15.36 27.89 3.50
CA VAL A 478 16.21 28.77 2.66
C VAL A 478 16.57 28.11 1.32
N PHE A 479 16.52 26.77 1.24
CA PHE A 479 16.83 25.99 0.03
C PHE A 479 15.59 25.56 -0.78
N GLN A 480 14.37 25.80 -0.28
CA GLN A 480 13.14 25.52 -1.02
C GLN A 480 13.01 26.41 -2.27
N ILE A 481 13.09 25.79 -3.44
CA ILE A 481 12.95 26.50 -4.72
C ILE A 481 11.46 26.71 -4.96
N GLN A 482 10.94 27.90 -4.65
CA GLN A 482 9.51 28.22 -4.75
C GLN A 482 8.92 27.97 -6.15
N SER A 483 9.72 28.09 -7.21
CA SER A 483 9.31 27.80 -8.59
C SER A 483 9.28 26.30 -8.95
N LEU A 484 9.73 25.40 -8.06
CA LEU A 484 9.72 23.94 -8.23
C LEU A 484 8.64 23.30 -7.36
N THR A 485 7.38 23.58 -7.71
CA THR A 485 6.20 23.00 -7.06
C THR A 485 6.13 21.48 -7.25
N LEU A 486 5.31 20.76 -6.48
CA LEU A 486 5.29 19.29 -6.50
C LEU A 486 4.82 18.76 -7.87
N ARG A 487 3.84 19.41 -8.49
CA ARG A 487 3.36 19.12 -9.86
C ARG A 487 4.48 19.33 -10.89
N ARG A 488 5.28 20.39 -10.75
CA ARG A 488 6.42 20.67 -11.64
C ARG A 488 7.52 19.62 -11.46
N GLY A 489 7.84 19.23 -10.22
CA GLY A 489 8.77 18.14 -9.93
C GLY A 489 8.33 16.82 -10.55
N TRP A 490 7.04 16.46 -10.41
CA TRP A 490 6.46 15.24 -10.98
C TRP A 490 6.38 15.26 -12.52
N PHE A 491 6.11 16.43 -13.12
CA PHE A 491 6.21 16.62 -14.57
C PHE A 491 7.64 16.37 -15.06
N ILE A 492 8.64 16.96 -14.39
CA ILE A 492 10.07 16.77 -14.69
C ILE A 492 10.46 15.30 -14.51
N SER A 493 9.92 14.58 -13.52
CA SER A 493 10.25 13.16 -13.33
C SER A 493 9.79 12.28 -14.49
N HIS A 494 8.59 12.52 -15.03
CA HIS A 494 8.11 11.78 -16.20
C HIS A 494 8.89 12.13 -17.47
N LEU A 495 9.22 13.42 -17.68
CA LEU A 495 10.07 13.84 -18.79
C LEU A 495 11.48 13.25 -18.71
N MET A 496 12.09 13.20 -17.51
CA MET A 496 13.42 12.63 -17.32
C MET A 496 13.43 11.11 -17.47
N PHE A 497 12.40 10.40 -16.98
CA PHE A 497 12.25 8.97 -17.25
C PHE A 497 12.12 8.70 -18.76
N ALA A 498 11.29 9.46 -19.48
CA ALA A 498 11.16 9.33 -20.93
C ALA A 498 12.49 9.60 -21.67
N ALA A 499 13.23 10.64 -21.28
CA ALA A 499 14.55 10.95 -21.84
C ALA A 499 15.57 9.82 -21.58
N LEU A 500 15.55 9.21 -20.39
CA LEU A 500 16.40 8.06 -20.05
C LEU A 500 15.99 6.80 -20.83
N MET A 501 14.69 6.57 -21.08
CA MET A 501 14.23 5.50 -21.97
C MET A 501 14.67 5.72 -23.43
N VAL A 502 14.69 6.96 -23.92
CA VAL A 502 15.24 7.30 -25.25
C VAL A 502 16.76 7.14 -25.29
N ALA A 503 17.48 7.42 -24.20
CA ALA A 503 18.94 7.24 -24.13
C ALA A 503 19.38 5.79 -24.37
N THR A 504 18.50 4.79 -24.19
CA THR A 504 18.75 3.38 -24.55
C THR A 504 19.03 3.14 -26.03
N PHE A 505 18.83 4.11 -26.93
CA PHE A 505 19.30 4.03 -28.33
C PHE A 505 20.82 4.18 -28.46
N PHE A 506 21.48 4.84 -27.51
CA PHE A 506 22.91 5.17 -27.55
C PHE A 506 23.74 4.32 -26.57
N VAL A 507 23.10 3.73 -25.56
CA VAL A 507 23.73 2.80 -24.62
C VAL A 507 24.02 1.46 -25.30
N ARG A 508 25.31 1.15 -25.43
CA ARG A 508 25.83 -0.15 -25.92
C ARG A 508 26.72 -0.87 -24.91
N GLY A 509 27.00 -0.25 -23.76
CA GLY A 509 27.88 -0.80 -22.74
C GLY A 509 27.22 -0.88 -21.37
N THR A 510 27.52 -1.94 -20.62
CA THR A 510 26.99 -2.20 -19.28
C THR A 510 27.28 -1.08 -18.28
N THR A 511 28.45 -0.42 -18.36
CA THR A 511 28.75 0.76 -17.53
C THR A 511 27.79 1.92 -17.84
N SER A 512 27.53 2.20 -19.13
CA SER A 512 26.58 3.25 -19.53
C SER A 512 25.13 2.89 -19.17
N ALA A 513 24.74 1.61 -19.25
CA ALA A 513 23.44 1.15 -18.78
C ALA A 513 23.29 1.27 -17.26
N THR A 514 24.36 0.96 -16.52
CA THR A 514 24.42 1.10 -15.05
C THR A 514 24.21 2.54 -14.61
N VAL A 515 24.86 3.52 -15.28
CA VAL A 515 24.65 4.95 -15.00
C VAL A 515 23.23 5.39 -15.35
N LEU A 516 22.70 4.97 -16.49
CA LEU A 516 21.32 5.24 -16.91
C LEU A 516 20.30 4.73 -15.88
N VAL A 517 20.47 3.49 -15.39
CA VAL A 517 19.61 2.88 -14.36
C VAL A 517 19.74 3.59 -13.01
N GLY A 518 20.95 4.00 -12.62
CA GLY A 518 21.16 4.84 -11.43
C GLY A 518 20.34 6.14 -11.49
N LEU A 519 20.40 6.86 -12.61
CA LEU A 519 19.66 8.12 -12.81
C LEU A 519 18.14 7.94 -12.77
N ILE A 520 17.61 6.75 -13.11
CA ILE A 520 16.18 6.40 -13.00
C ILE A 520 15.70 6.31 -11.54
N GLY A 521 16.59 6.21 -10.56
CA GLY A 521 16.23 6.26 -9.13
C GLY A 521 15.60 7.60 -8.70
N ILE A 522 15.98 8.70 -9.33
CA ILE A 522 15.44 10.04 -9.04
C ILE A 522 13.96 10.15 -9.45
N PRO A 523 13.54 9.85 -10.71
CA PRO A 523 12.14 9.92 -11.09
C PRO A 523 11.28 8.82 -10.46
N TRP A 524 11.89 7.70 -10.03
CA TRP A 524 11.21 6.67 -9.23
C TRP A 524 10.82 7.18 -7.85
N ALA A 525 11.71 7.90 -7.16
CA ALA A 525 11.41 8.54 -5.88
C ALA A 525 10.25 9.56 -6.00
N LEU A 526 10.23 10.36 -7.06
CA LEU A 526 9.11 11.31 -7.33
C LEU A 526 7.81 10.60 -7.69
N THR A 527 7.86 9.55 -8.51
CA THR A 527 6.65 8.78 -8.88
C THR A 527 5.99 8.11 -7.67
N ASN A 528 6.78 7.65 -6.69
CA ASN A 528 6.27 7.05 -5.46
C ASN A 528 5.83 8.06 -4.38
N TRP A 529 6.17 9.34 -4.50
CA TRP A 529 5.84 10.36 -3.50
C TRP A 529 4.73 11.32 -3.98
N ALA A 530 4.92 11.94 -5.15
CA ALA A 530 4.08 13.05 -5.59
C ALA A 530 2.57 12.71 -5.70
N PRO A 531 2.15 11.54 -6.21
CA PRO A 531 0.72 11.20 -6.30
C PRO A 531 0.06 11.12 -4.93
N PHE A 532 0.69 10.44 -3.96
CA PHE A 532 0.15 10.30 -2.61
C PHE A 532 0.06 11.64 -1.87
N ALA A 533 1.06 12.52 -2.04
CA ALA A 533 1.02 13.86 -1.47
C ALA A 533 -0.05 14.76 -2.12
N LEU A 534 -0.22 14.71 -3.45
CA LEU A 534 -1.30 15.41 -4.15
C LEU A 534 -2.69 14.92 -3.69
N LEU A 535 -2.90 13.59 -3.64
CA LEU A 535 -4.15 12.99 -3.17
C LEU A 535 -4.46 13.36 -1.71
N SER A 536 -3.46 13.29 -0.83
CA SER A 536 -3.59 13.69 0.58
C SER A 536 -3.96 15.17 0.73
N SER A 537 -3.36 16.07 -0.07
CA SER A 537 -3.68 17.49 -0.06
C SER A 537 -5.12 17.79 -0.53
N GLU A 538 -5.58 17.13 -1.60
CA GLU A 538 -6.96 17.27 -2.12
C GLU A 538 -8.00 16.75 -1.10
N ILE A 539 -7.72 15.62 -0.43
CA ILE A 539 -8.57 15.10 0.67
C ILE A 539 -8.65 16.11 1.82
N SER A 540 -7.51 16.65 2.27
CA SER A 540 -7.46 17.62 3.37
C SER A 540 -8.19 18.93 3.03
N LYS A 541 -8.05 19.40 1.78
CA LYS A 541 -8.79 20.56 1.26
C LYS A 541 -10.31 20.31 1.22
N ARG A 542 -10.75 19.12 0.82
CA ARG A 542 -12.17 18.74 0.81
C ARG A 542 -12.77 18.69 2.21
N ASP A 543 -12.11 18.00 3.14
CA ASP A 543 -12.55 17.92 4.54
C ASP A 543 -12.64 19.30 5.20
N SER A 544 -11.66 20.18 4.96
CA SER A 544 -11.67 21.55 5.50
C SER A 544 -12.70 22.48 4.83
N MET A 545 -13.08 22.27 3.57
CA MET A 545 -14.25 22.94 2.96
C MET A 545 -15.57 22.43 3.54
N ARG A 546 -15.75 21.10 3.69
CA ARG A 546 -16.94 20.49 4.33
C ARG A 546 -17.17 21.00 5.76
N ARG A 547 -16.08 21.26 6.50
CA ARG A 547 -16.09 21.83 7.85
C ARG A 547 -16.25 23.36 7.91
N GLY A 548 -16.39 24.03 6.76
CA GLY A 548 -16.50 25.50 6.68
C GLY A 548 -15.22 26.27 7.07
N LEU A 549 -14.09 25.59 7.25
CA LEU A 549 -12.79 26.19 7.62
C LEU A 549 -12.13 26.87 6.41
N LEU A 550 -12.36 26.35 5.20
CA LEU A 550 -12.05 27.00 3.93
C LEU A 550 -13.33 27.48 3.26
N ARG A 551 -13.35 28.76 2.88
CA ARG A 551 -14.40 29.31 2.00
C ARG A 551 -14.05 28.97 0.54
N PRO A 552 -14.98 28.41 -0.25
CA PRO A 552 -14.73 28.14 -1.66
C PRO A 552 -14.58 29.45 -2.47
N ASP A 553 -13.86 29.39 -3.58
CA ASP A 553 -13.87 30.47 -4.57
C ASP A 553 -15.28 30.53 -5.23
N PRO A 554 -15.96 31.69 -5.27
CA PRO A 554 -17.30 31.81 -5.88
C PRO A 554 -17.38 31.46 -7.37
N SER A 555 -16.24 31.35 -8.07
CA SER A 555 -16.15 30.90 -9.46
C SER A 555 -15.94 29.38 -9.60
N ASP A 556 -15.55 28.68 -8.53
CA ASP A 556 -15.45 27.22 -8.51
C ASP A 556 -16.79 26.58 -8.06
N ARG A 557 -17.48 26.00 -9.05
CA ARG A 557 -18.77 25.31 -8.86
C ARG A 557 -18.64 23.93 -8.19
N GLU A 558 -17.46 23.31 -8.20
CA GLU A 558 -17.20 22.05 -7.50
C GLU A 558 -16.95 22.35 -6.01
N ALA A 559 -16.06 23.29 -5.70
CA ALA A 559 -15.80 23.75 -4.33
C ALA A 559 -17.07 24.32 -3.66
N SER A 560 -17.89 25.07 -4.40
CA SER A 560 -19.16 25.61 -3.89
C SER A 560 -20.18 24.52 -3.54
N ARG A 561 -20.23 23.41 -4.29
CA ARG A 561 -21.10 22.26 -3.97
C ARG A 561 -20.63 21.50 -2.74
N ILE A 562 -19.32 21.28 -2.60
CA ILE A 562 -18.72 20.61 -1.44
C ILE A 562 -19.00 21.40 -0.15
N ALA A 563 -18.93 22.73 -0.20
CA ALA A 563 -19.30 23.60 0.91
C ALA A 563 -20.81 23.64 1.22
N ALA A 564 -21.66 23.29 0.25
CA ALA A 564 -23.12 23.16 0.42
C ALA A 564 -23.57 21.74 0.84
N GLY A 565 -22.67 20.74 0.76
CA GLY A 565 -23.01 19.33 0.95
C GLY A 565 -23.74 18.68 -0.24
N GLU A 566 -23.78 19.35 -1.39
CA GLU A 566 -24.46 18.90 -2.63
C GLU A 566 -23.50 18.13 -3.57
N ASP A 567 -22.58 17.32 -3.04
CA ASP A 567 -21.56 16.64 -3.81
C ASP A 567 -21.81 15.12 -3.96
N ASP A 568 -21.88 14.64 -5.21
CA ASP A 568 -22.15 13.24 -5.56
C ASP A 568 -21.12 12.25 -4.93
N ALA A 569 -19.93 12.76 -4.59
CA ALA A 569 -18.85 12.00 -3.95
C ALA A 569 -19.11 11.72 -2.46
N ALA A 570 -19.90 12.56 -1.77
CA ALA A 570 -20.35 12.32 -0.40
C ALA A 570 -21.38 11.18 -0.37
N GLU A 571 -22.44 11.29 -1.18
CA GLU A 571 -23.55 10.32 -1.22
C GLU A 571 -23.06 8.92 -1.65
N THR A 572 -22.09 8.87 -2.56
CA THR A 572 -21.47 7.60 -3.01
C THR A 572 -20.31 7.13 -2.13
N GLY A 573 -19.95 7.86 -1.06
CA GLY A 573 -18.79 7.57 -0.21
C GLY A 573 -17.43 7.66 -0.91
N ALA A 574 -17.38 8.16 -2.15
CA ALA A 574 -16.18 8.23 -2.98
C ALA A 574 -15.11 9.21 -2.44
N ASP A 575 -15.51 10.17 -1.60
CA ASP A 575 -14.60 11.10 -0.92
C ASP A 575 -13.92 10.49 0.34
N GLN A 576 -14.26 9.25 0.73
CA GLN A 576 -13.55 8.55 1.82
C GLN A 576 -12.10 8.24 1.42
N ALA A 577 -11.13 8.60 2.29
CA ALA A 577 -9.71 8.41 2.02
C ALA A 577 -9.33 6.96 1.66
N GLY A 578 -9.94 5.95 2.31
CA GLY A 578 -9.74 4.54 1.98
C GLY A 578 -10.25 4.15 0.58
N VAL A 579 -11.38 4.72 0.14
CA VAL A 579 -11.91 4.51 -1.23
C VAL A 579 -11.01 5.17 -2.26
N ILE A 580 -10.54 6.40 -2.01
CA ILE A 580 -9.61 7.12 -2.88
C ILE A 580 -8.28 6.35 -3.02
N LEU A 581 -7.73 5.83 -1.93
CA LEU A 581 -6.50 5.03 -1.94
C LEU A 581 -6.71 3.68 -2.67
N GLY A 582 -7.86 3.03 -2.50
CA GLY A 582 -8.22 1.82 -3.24
C GLY A 582 -8.35 2.06 -4.75
N ILE A 583 -8.96 3.17 -5.15
CA ILE A 583 -9.05 3.62 -6.55
C ILE A 583 -7.66 3.90 -7.12
N HIS A 584 -6.80 4.59 -6.36
CA HIS A 584 -5.42 4.87 -6.76
C HIS A 584 -4.62 3.58 -6.97
N ASN A 585 -4.79 2.58 -6.09
CA ASN A 585 -4.17 1.25 -6.24
C ASN A 585 -4.64 0.53 -7.53
N VAL A 586 -5.92 0.63 -7.89
CA VAL A 586 -6.42 0.10 -9.18
C VAL A 586 -5.87 0.87 -10.38
N ALA A 587 -5.71 2.20 -10.28
CA ALA A 587 -5.07 3.01 -11.31
C ALA A 587 -3.57 2.70 -11.48
N ILE A 588 -2.92 2.11 -10.46
CA ILE A 588 -1.56 1.58 -10.51
C ILE A 588 -1.52 0.16 -11.09
N ALA A 589 -2.46 -0.72 -10.73
CA ALA A 589 -2.44 -2.14 -11.11
C ALA A 589 -2.98 -2.44 -12.52
N ALA A 590 -4.11 -1.84 -12.90
CA ALA A 590 -4.76 -2.09 -14.21
C ALA A 590 -3.86 -1.83 -15.45
N PRO A 591 -3.00 -0.80 -15.49
CA PRO A 591 -2.11 -0.57 -16.64
C PRO A 591 -1.00 -1.60 -16.78
N GLN A 592 -0.67 -2.34 -15.72
CA GLN A 592 0.38 -3.35 -15.74
C GLN A 592 -0.05 -4.58 -16.57
N VAL A 593 -1.35 -4.91 -16.58
CA VAL A 593 -1.95 -5.90 -17.49
C VAL A 593 -1.86 -5.43 -18.96
N ILE A 594 -1.91 -4.12 -19.21
CA ILE A 594 -1.68 -3.56 -20.55
C ILE A 594 -0.18 -3.65 -20.90
N ALA A 595 0.71 -3.28 -19.97
CA ALA A 595 2.16 -3.33 -20.15
C ALA A 595 2.67 -4.74 -20.47
N THR A 596 2.22 -5.76 -19.74
CA THR A 596 2.55 -7.19 -19.97
C THR A 596 2.10 -7.67 -21.34
N LEU A 597 0.85 -7.38 -21.75
CA LEU A 597 0.34 -7.77 -23.07
C LEU A 597 1.11 -7.09 -24.22
N PHE A 598 1.38 -5.78 -24.13
CA PHE A 598 2.21 -5.08 -25.13
C PHE A 598 3.65 -5.60 -25.13
N SER A 599 4.24 -5.89 -23.97
CA SER A 599 5.59 -6.46 -23.86
C SER A 599 5.64 -7.85 -24.52
N SER A 600 4.66 -8.72 -24.27
CA SER A 600 4.56 -10.04 -24.88
C SER A 600 4.48 -9.97 -26.41
N VAL A 601 3.71 -9.01 -26.96
CA VAL A 601 3.63 -8.75 -28.40
C VAL A 601 4.97 -8.25 -28.96
N ILE A 602 5.64 -7.29 -28.32
CA ILE A 602 6.94 -6.78 -28.76
C ILE A 602 8.01 -7.89 -28.72
N PHE A 603 8.06 -8.68 -27.65
CA PHE A 603 8.94 -9.84 -27.57
C PHE A 603 8.62 -10.88 -28.65
N ARG A 604 7.34 -11.20 -28.91
CA ARG A 604 6.95 -12.14 -29.97
C ARG A 604 7.40 -11.69 -31.37
N LEU A 605 7.55 -10.38 -31.60
CA LEU A 605 7.98 -9.81 -32.88
C LEU A 605 9.50 -9.59 -32.98
N LEU A 606 10.21 -9.35 -31.87
CA LEU A 606 11.59 -8.87 -31.87
C LEU A 606 12.60 -9.72 -31.07
N GLN A 607 12.15 -10.65 -30.21
CA GLN A 607 13.07 -11.48 -29.42
C GLN A 607 13.89 -12.40 -30.33
N LYS A 608 15.15 -12.61 -29.97
CA LYS A 608 16.00 -13.64 -30.59
C LYS A 608 16.04 -14.89 -29.68
N PRO A 609 16.57 -16.03 -30.16
CA PRO A 609 16.90 -17.15 -29.29
C PRO A 609 17.88 -16.74 -28.18
N ARG A 610 17.73 -17.33 -26.98
CA ARG A 610 18.65 -17.11 -25.85
C ARG A 610 20.09 -17.46 -26.27
N GLY A 611 21.07 -16.65 -25.87
CA GLY A 611 22.48 -16.85 -26.24
C GLY A 611 22.83 -16.44 -27.68
N THR A 612 21.98 -15.65 -28.35
CA THR A 612 22.33 -15.07 -29.66
C THR A 612 22.49 -13.54 -29.55
N PRO A 613 23.53 -12.95 -30.18
CA PRO A 613 23.90 -11.56 -29.93
C PRO A 613 22.95 -10.54 -30.57
N GLY A 614 22.86 -9.36 -29.96
CA GLY A 614 22.13 -8.20 -30.44
C GLY A 614 20.61 -8.29 -30.26
N ASP A 615 20.11 -8.96 -29.22
CA ASP A 615 18.67 -8.96 -28.90
C ASP A 615 18.26 -7.60 -28.29
N ASN A 616 17.67 -6.75 -29.13
CA ASN A 616 17.20 -5.42 -28.75
C ASN A 616 15.73 -5.40 -28.28
N SER A 617 15.07 -6.56 -28.13
CA SER A 617 13.64 -6.63 -27.82
C SER A 617 13.27 -5.97 -26.49
N VAL A 618 14.06 -6.19 -25.43
CA VAL A 618 13.85 -5.53 -24.13
C VAL A 618 14.00 -4.01 -24.24
N ALA A 619 15.01 -3.54 -24.99
CA ALA A 619 15.21 -2.11 -25.21
C ALA A 619 14.01 -1.46 -25.92
N TRP A 620 13.37 -2.15 -26.86
CA TRP A 620 12.14 -1.66 -27.51
C TRP A 620 10.94 -1.60 -26.56
N VAL A 621 10.79 -2.56 -25.65
CA VAL A 621 9.77 -2.51 -24.59
C VAL A 621 10.00 -1.31 -23.66
N LEU A 622 11.23 -1.07 -23.22
CA LEU A 622 11.60 0.09 -22.39
C LEU A 622 11.32 1.42 -23.11
N ARG A 623 11.67 1.53 -24.39
CA ARG A 623 11.40 2.73 -25.23
C ARG A 623 9.90 3.00 -25.39
N PHE A 624 9.08 1.96 -25.57
CA PHE A 624 7.62 2.10 -25.58
C PHE A 624 7.08 2.64 -24.25
N GLY A 625 7.61 2.16 -23.12
CA GLY A 625 7.34 2.72 -21.80
C GLY A 625 7.71 4.21 -21.67
N GLY A 626 8.80 4.64 -22.29
CA GLY A 626 9.19 6.04 -22.41
C GLY A 626 8.15 6.90 -23.15
N CYS A 627 7.56 6.39 -24.23
CA CYS A 627 6.48 7.06 -24.95
C CYS A 627 5.23 7.24 -24.06
N CYS A 628 4.85 6.22 -23.28
CA CYS A 628 3.75 6.33 -22.31
C CYS A 628 4.05 7.38 -21.23
N ALA A 629 5.29 7.50 -20.77
CA ALA A 629 5.71 8.52 -19.81
C ALA A 629 5.64 9.96 -20.36
N LEU A 630 5.86 10.19 -21.66
CA LEU A 630 5.61 11.50 -22.28
C LEU A 630 4.13 11.90 -22.23
N VAL A 631 3.22 10.93 -22.46
CA VAL A 631 1.77 11.16 -22.31
C VAL A 631 1.41 11.42 -20.85
N ALA A 632 2.00 10.68 -19.90
CA ALA A 632 1.84 10.93 -18.47
C ALA A 632 2.29 12.35 -18.09
N ALA A 633 3.46 12.81 -18.54
CA ALA A 633 3.95 14.17 -18.31
C ALA A 633 2.96 15.24 -18.83
N TRP A 634 2.44 15.07 -20.06
CA TRP A 634 1.43 15.98 -20.60
C TRP A 634 0.12 15.98 -19.80
N LEU A 635 -0.27 14.84 -19.22
CA LEU A 635 -1.40 14.78 -18.28
C LEU A 635 -1.08 15.47 -16.94
N THR A 636 0.17 15.44 -16.44
CA THR A 636 0.60 16.17 -15.23
C THR A 636 0.43 17.68 -15.38
N LEU A 637 0.49 18.21 -16.60
CA LEU A 637 0.19 19.63 -16.89
C LEU A 637 -1.29 20.01 -16.71
N ARG A 638 -2.19 19.05 -16.50
CA ARG A 638 -3.64 19.28 -16.30
C ARG A 638 -4.08 19.23 -14.84
N VAL A 639 -3.24 18.69 -13.95
CA VAL A 639 -3.42 18.71 -12.49
C VAL A 639 -3.27 20.16 -12.02
N ALA A 640 -4.09 20.63 -11.07
CA ALA A 640 -3.93 21.95 -10.47
C ALA A 640 -3.02 21.88 -9.22
N GLU A 641 -2.34 22.96 -8.88
CA GLU A 641 -1.59 23.09 -7.63
C GLU A 641 -1.73 24.51 -7.09
N GLU A 642 -2.25 24.62 -5.87
CA GLU A 642 -2.85 25.85 -5.30
C GLU A 642 -1.91 27.07 -5.26
N LYS A 643 -0.59 26.85 -5.25
CA LYS A 643 0.42 27.91 -5.30
C LYS A 643 0.59 28.56 -6.68
N GLU A 644 0.27 27.87 -7.77
CA GLU A 644 0.34 28.48 -9.11
C GLU A 644 -0.90 29.31 -9.42
N ASP A 645 -2.08 28.85 -8.98
CA ASP A 645 -3.36 29.55 -9.21
C ASP A 645 -3.48 30.84 -8.36
N ALA A 646 -2.77 30.92 -7.24
CA ALA A 646 -2.66 32.14 -6.42
C ALA A 646 -1.70 33.20 -7.01
N ASP A 647 -0.71 32.78 -7.79
CA ASP A 647 0.34 33.63 -8.37
C ASP A 647 0.07 34.06 -9.83
N GLU A 648 -0.97 33.56 -10.52
CA GLU A 648 -1.36 34.15 -11.82
C GLU A 648 -2.02 35.53 -11.58
N PRO A 649 -1.39 36.65 -11.99
CA PRO A 649 -1.89 37.97 -11.65
C PRO A 649 -3.23 38.25 -12.34
N ILE A 650 -4.13 38.95 -11.63
CA ILE A 650 -5.50 39.29 -12.03
C ILE A 650 -5.53 40.39 -13.13
N TYR A 651 -4.77 40.17 -14.20
CA TYR A 651 -4.51 41.10 -15.30
C TYR A 651 -5.07 40.63 -16.64
N ARG A 652 -5.31 39.32 -16.83
CA ARG A 652 -5.90 38.79 -18.08
C ARG A 652 -7.42 38.92 -18.20
N ARG A 653 -8.15 39.18 -17.10
CA ARG A 653 -9.63 39.30 -17.09
C ARG A 653 -10.18 40.73 -17.22
N ARG A 654 -9.37 41.73 -17.58
CA ARG A 654 -9.83 43.09 -17.92
C ARG A 654 -9.20 43.62 -19.21
N ARG A 655 -9.70 43.15 -20.36
CA ARG A 655 -9.78 43.99 -21.56
C ARG A 655 -11.17 44.65 -21.55
N PRO A 656 -11.28 45.99 -21.56
CA PRO A 656 -12.56 46.64 -21.82
C PRO A 656 -12.97 46.42 -23.28
N SER A 657 -14.28 46.29 -23.48
CA SER A 657 -14.97 46.42 -24.77
C SER A 657 -15.39 47.87 -25.00
#